data_AF-A0A524F0G3-F1
#
_entry.id   AF-A0A524F0G3-F1
#
_cell.length_a   1.000
_cell.length_b   1.000
_cell.length_c   1.000
_cell.angle_alpha   90.00
_cell.angle_beta   90.00
_cell.angle_gamma   90.00
#
_symmetry.space_group_name_H-M   'P 1'
#
loop_
_entity.id
_entity.type
_entity.pdbx_description
1 polymer ?
#
loop_
_entity_poly.entity_id
_entity_poly.type
_entity_poly.pdbx_seq_one_letter_code
_entity_poly.pdbx_strand_id
1 'polypeptide(L)'
;MKKITPRTLLIISIAMILPMAVMFSKGNFFAGAQTAKTDVLYIGGSQGSFLNEVIRIDGESIELSNVDAAFLTSGNLPDYDVVVLNDVNLTANQIGNLTEWAAVAGHGVMIILGNDTLENQFLAEFGFTDETSFSDNLNHIVTNPLNPYHGLSNIEGSLDNTPLSGIVWNTAPEIYNFTQVTLKAGATSFINMSWTDDPSIITDKSLIAGLKYGANTNTNVYLFSAWLQDDYKSTSTNEHYMLWPYFNYMIFNTIQMSAGLDHTEYADWKYSPVPHLFAQIVLGGVVLVAAIIAIVLFVRARKRKSTSSQLLVSADNGDTLVSEVVSKDVILVSEDNKWEKVGFHRQISGFFKLFFVMILLLIPQLLVTSIVMPNWIQPYPQAGGWYSYTLRFFEAIWLVFDLGFNYAITKKFAENRIENPRKAYHYVQLVVWWQILSGVVQLLMFTFIGSIIFPQTDFSYLSWMFIAHSLIQFPGIFLVFQYFFSGLQRSDLEMIAFALQYFVLRLVLQVATVPLFKWIFSNNIQYGAAFGAGIGLLIGQLLGDVVLFGITMRMYKKIGLPIGPIFAAEFTREEFKETAWFGFKMAIGNMWVPLVWLLQVFWVGRLLPNSSAEQGYFELAFTISTVPQAISLLMNAMIGGLTEAHKYKKENLLNYTSYSGTRWGSIWTFFLASTFLAIGRPFILGASGPNWVRAAALMPLLMFYRMLGPISWQMDFEFAAADKPQLAGLAWIIEQSIRAVLTWTLLFYMRTMEAVIIAYIISLGIKDIIVLILVRWKIHKWDWNLWTAFIAPILAAGVNFVLLYFGVVKLFLNLFGVGIISAMLLFVVGMFLMEFIYSFVLGLFGGFDDNTLKELDLATSMVTSVRFFARAYYWCAYAGSKISPLHNKFPVKVFESAMIEAEELTKIKKKIVL
;
A
#
# COMPACT_ATOMS: atom_id res chain seq x y z
N MET A 1 41.24 13.30 5.99
CA MET A 1 40.20 12.30 6.34
C MET A 1 40.29 11.09 5.41
N LYS A 2 40.30 9.88 5.99
CA LYS A 2 40.48 8.56 5.33
C LYS A 2 39.37 8.28 4.29
N LYS A 3 39.58 7.27 3.42
CA LYS A 3 38.69 6.74 2.35
C LYS A 3 37.20 7.10 2.59
N ILE A 4 36.51 7.64 1.58
CA ILE A 4 35.04 7.63 1.56
C ILE A 4 34.66 6.16 1.61
N THR A 5 34.25 5.71 2.79
CA THR A 5 33.84 4.33 2.99
C THR A 5 32.32 4.31 2.90
N PRO A 6 31.72 3.20 2.48
CA PRO A 6 30.27 3.02 2.58
C PRO A 6 29.73 3.29 3.99
N ARG A 7 30.56 3.14 5.03
CA ARG A 7 30.26 3.57 6.40
C ARG A 7 29.99 5.07 6.53
N THR A 8 30.70 5.92 5.79
CA THR A 8 30.49 7.38 5.80
C THR A 8 29.14 7.74 5.18
N LEU A 9 28.78 7.14 4.05
CA LEU A 9 27.46 7.33 3.42
C LEU A 9 26.34 6.81 4.33
N LEU A 10 26.53 5.64 4.95
CA LEU A 10 25.60 5.07 5.92
C LEU A 10 25.39 5.98 7.14
N ILE A 11 26.48 6.52 7.70
CA ILE A 11 26.43 7.45 8.84
C ILE A 11 25.71 8.74 8.44
N ILE A 12 25.93 9.25 7.22
CA ILE A 12 25.23 10.44 6.72
C ILE A 12 23.73 10.15 6.58
N SER A 13 23.33 9.00 6.02
CA SER A 13 21.93 8.60 5.93
C SER A 13 21.27 8.50 7.31
N ILE A 14 21.94 7.89 8.29
CA ILE A 14 21.45 7.79 9.67
C ILE A 14 21.39 9.17 10.35
N ALA A 15 22.39 10.02 10.11
CA ALA A 15 22.45 11.38 10.64
C ALA A 15 21.40 12.31 10.05
N MET A 16 20.78 11.97 8.92
CA MET A 16 19.66 12.69 8.33
C MET A 16 18.29 12.27 8.88
N ILE A 17 18.22 11.12 9.57
CA ILE A 17 17.02 10.66 10.28
C ILE A 17 16.96 11.28 11.68
N LEU A 18 18.10 11.49 12.33
CA LEU A 18 18.22 12.15 13.65
C LEU A 18 17.51 13.52 13.76
N PRO A 19 17.53 14.39 12.74
CA PRO A 19 16.75 15.62 12.71
C PRO A 19 15.26 15.41 12.90
N MET A 20 14.65 14.31 12.44
CA MET A 20 13.22 14.05 12.73
C MET A 20 12.98 13.88 14.22
N ALA A 21 13.82 13.13 14.93
CA ALA A 21 13.70 12.97 16.38
C ALA A 21 13.87 14.31 17.14
N VAL A 22 14.70 15.21 16.63
CA VAL A 22 14.89 16.57 17.18
C VAL A 22 13.73 17.50 16.82
N MET A 23 13.15 17.37 15.62
CA MET A 23 12.00 18.18 15.17
C MET A 23 10.71 17.83 15.94
N PHE A 24 10.57 16.59 16.40
CA PHE A 24 9.47 16.18 17.29
C PHE A 24 9.75 16.48 18.78
N SER A 25 10.93 17.00 19.12
CA SER A 25 11.25 17.42 20.50
C SER A 25 10.74 18.84 20.75
N LYS A 26 10.15 19.09 21.93
CA LYS A 26 9.43 20.31 22.36
C LYS A 26 10.19 21.62 22.11
N GLY A 27 10.21 22.11 20.88
CA GLY A 27 10.85 23.35 20.49
C GLY A 27 9.87 24.51 20.50
N ASN A 28 9.53 25.03 21.68
CA ASN A 28 8.89 26.34 21.82
C ASN A 28 9.94 27.42 21.57
N PHE A 29 10.14 27.81 20.31
CA PHE A 29 10.91 29.01 19.97
C PHE A 29 10.05 29.87 19.08
N PHE A 30 9.49 30.91 19.70
CA PHE A 30 8.76 32.10 19.22
C PHE A 30 7.48 32.22 20.05
N ALA A 31 7.62 32.83 21.24
CA ALA A 31 6.49 33.34 21.98
C ALA A 31 5.95 34.53 21.19
N GLY A 32 4.80 34.35 20.54
CA GLY A 32 3.98 35.46 20.09
C GLY A 32 3.55 36.29 21.30
N ALA A 33 3.19 37.56 21.06
CA ALA A 33 2.60 38.40 22.08
C ALA A 33 1.37 37.68 22.69
N GLN A 34 1.23 37.71 24.03
CA GLN A 34 0.05 37.22 24.71
C GLN A 34 -1.19 37.94 24.16
N THR A 35 -1.99 37.22 23.38
CA THR A 35 -3.41 37.53 23.19
C THR A 35 -4.13 37.33 24.53
N ALA A 36 -5.24 38.04 24.75
CA ALA A 36 -6.13 37.71 25.86
C ALA A 36 -6.54 36.23 25.74
N LYS A 37 -6.48 35.50 26.84
CA LYS A 37 -6.88 34.09 26.86
C LYS A 37 -8.39 33.98 26.87
N THR A 38 -8.90 32.90 26.31
CA THR A 38 -10.29 32.46 26.50
C THR A 38 -10.39 31.67 27.80
N ASP A 39 -11.19 32.15 28.74
CA ASP A 39 -11.44 31.47 30.01
C ASP A 39 -12.52 30.40 29.82
N VAL A 40 -12.13 29.12 29.96
CA VAL A 40 -12.96 27.96 29.67
C VAL A 40 -13.28 27.19 30.95
N LEU A 41 -14.56 26.98 31.20
CA LEU A 41 -15.08 26.13 32.26
C LEU A 41 -15.42 24.74 31.71
N TYR A 42 -14.70 23.72 32.13
CA TYR A 42 -14.97 22.34 31.75
C TYR A 42 -15.71 21.58 32.85
N ILE A 43 -16.81 20.94 32.46
CA ILE A 43 -17.69 20.16 33.34
C ILE A 43 -17.92 18.79 32.69
N GLY A 44 -17.45 17.74 33.36
CA GLY A 44 -17.47 16.36 32.87
C GLY A 44 -17.26 15.35 33.98
N GLY A 45 -17.51 14.07 33.70
CA GLY A 45 -17.30 12.97 34.66
C GLY A 45 -15.86 12.92 35.20
N SER A 46 -15.69 12.37 36.42
CA SER A 46 -14.42 12.31 37.17
C SER A 46 -13.23 11.57 36.51
N GLN A 47 -13.39 11.12 35.26
CA GLN A 47 -12.31 10.62 34.39
C GLN A 47 -12.41 11.31 33.03
N GLY A 48 -11.75 12.46 32.87
CA GLY A 48 -11.69 13.22 31.62
C GLY A 48 -10.27 13.70 31.33
N SER A 49 -9.25 12.86 31.50
CA SER A 49 -7.86 13.15 31.17
C SER A 49 -7.65 13.57 29.72
N PHE A 50 -8.18 12.87 28.71
CA PHE A 50 -7.78 13.15 27.33
C PHE A 50 -8.36 14.45 26.81
N LEU A 51 -9.68 14.66 26.90
CA LEU A 51 -10.31 15.88 26.38
C LEU A 51 -9.83 17.13 27.14
N ASN A 52 -9.58 17.02 28.45
CA ASN A 52 -8.95 18.10 29.22
C ASN A 52 -7.54 18.41 28.71
N GLU A 53 -6.75 17.39 28.42
CA GLU A 53 -5.41 17.61 27.88
C GLU A 53 -5.45 18.16 26.44
N VAL A 54 -6.45 17.80 25.63
CA VAL A 54 -6.70 18.38 24.29
C VAL A 54 -7.02 19.86 24.40
N ILE A 55 -7.93 20.26 25.30
CA ILE A 55 -8.27 21.68 25.50
C ILE A 55 -7.05 22.46 26.05
N ARG A 56 -6.25 21.83 26.93
CA ARG A 56 -5.02 22.42 27.48
C ARG A 56 -3.84 22.45 26.51
N ILE A 57 -3.95 21.86 25.31
CA ILE A 57 -2.83 21.79 24.36
C ILE A 57 -2.31 23.19 24.02
N ASP A 58 -3.22 24.15 23.87
CA ASP A 58 -2.93 25.56 23.65
C ASP A 58 -3.20 26.41 24.89
N GLY A 59 -2.41 26.19 25.94
CA GLY A 59 -2.46 27.00 27.17
C GLY A 59 -2.01 28.46 27.01
N GLU A 60 -1.56 28.87 25.81
CA GLU A 60 -1.28 30.26 25.48
C GLU A 60 -2.56 31.00 25.09
N SER A 61 -3.51 30.31 24.44
CA SER A 61 -4.80 30.86 24.00
C SER A 61 -5.97 30.52 24.93
N ILE A 62 -5.89 29.41 25.68
CA ILE A 62 -6.99 28.90 26.53
C ILE A 62 -6.55 28.75 27.98
N GLU A 63 -7.37 29.25 28.91
CA GLU A 63 -7.26 28.98 30.34
C GLU A 63 -8.38 28.01 30.77
N LEU A 64 -8.02 26.84 31.32
CA LEU A 64 -8.98 25.77 31.62
C LEU A 64 -9.18 25.55 33.12
N SER A 65 -10.41 25.75 33.59
CA SER A 65 -10.89 25.39 34.93
C SER A 65 -11.77 24.15 34.88
N ASN A 66 -11.38 23.09 35.60
CA ASN A 66 -12.14 21.85 35.68
C ASN A 66 -12.95 21.83 36.97
N VAL A 67 -14.27 21.78 36.86
CA VAL A 67 -15.17 21.79 38.01
C VAL A 67 -16.31 20.77 37.84
N ASP A 68 -16.99 20.48 38.94
CA ASP A 68 -18.23 19.70 38.92
C ASP A 68 -19.41 20.60 38.50
N ALA A 69 -20.49 19.99 37.99
CA ALA A 69 -21.73 20.67 37.60
C ALA A 69 -22.31 21.53 38.72
N ALA A 70 -22.07 21.17 39.99
CA ALA A 70 -22.46 21.97 41.15
C ALA A 70 -21.92 23.42 41.13
N PHE A 71 -20.88 23.71 40.34
CA PHE A 71 -20.30 25.03 40.18
C PHE A 71 -21.14 25.99 39.31
N LEU A 72 -22.09 25.47 38.52
CA LEU A 72 -23.00 26.23 37.62
C LEU A 72 -24.05 27.04 38.39
N THR A 73 -23.57 28.09 39.07
CA THR A 73 -24.38 29.07 39.79
C THR A 73 -24.19 30.45 39.16
N SER A 74 -25.20 31.32 39.25
CA SER A 74 -25.18 32.66 38.66
C SER A 74 -24.02 33.56 39.12
N GLY A 75 -23.42 33.27 40.28
CA GLY A 75 -22.27 34.02 40.81
C GLY A 75 -20.90 33.60 40.25
N ASN A 76 -20.78 32.41 39.65
CA ASN A 76 -19.49 31.83 39.26
C ASN A 76 -19.23 31.84 37.75
N LEU A 77 -20.28 31.94 36.93
CA LEU A 77 -20.21 31.94 35.47
C LEU A 77 -19.64 33.22 34.82
N PRO A 78 -19.81 34.44 35.38
CA PRO A 78 -19.36 35.67 34.71
C PRO A 78 -17.86 35.78 34.42
N ASP A 79 -17.02 34.99 35.09
CA ASP A 79 -15.57 34.98 34.92
C ASP A 79 -15.10 34.09 33.75
N TYR A 80 -16.01 33.44 33.02
CA TYR A 80 -15.71 32.53 31.93
C TYR A 80 -16.31 33.02 30.62
N ASP A 81 -15.64 32.70 29.52
CA ASP A 81 -16.10 32.97 28.15
C ASP A 81 -16.83 31.76 27.56
N VAL A 82 -16.38 30.53 27.86
CA VAL A 82 -16.94 29.30 27.27
C VAL A 82 -17.16 28.23 28.33
N VAL A 83 -18.32 27.57 28.28
CA VAL A 83 -18.61 26.37 29.09
C VAL A 83 -18.60 25.14 28.19
N VAL A 84 -17.77 24.15 28.53
CA VAL A 84 -17.72 22.83 27.87
C VAL A 84 -18.38 21.79 28.77
N LEU A 85 -19.47 21.20 28.28
CA LEU A 85 -20.19 20.10 28.94
C LEU A 85 -19.82 18.78 28.23
N ASN A 86 -19.31 17.80 28.96
CA ASN A 86 -18.97 16.49 28.41
C ASN A 86 -19.66 15.35 29.16
N ASP A 87 -20.71 14.82 28.55
CA ASP A 87 -21.59 13.79 29.10
C ASP A 87 -22.05 14.06 30.54
N VAL A 88 -22.73 15.19 30.75
CA VAL A 88 -23.20 15.62 32.07
C VAL A 88 -24.69 15.92 32.04
N ASN A 89 -25.42 15.40 33.02
CA ASN A 89 -26.80 15.81 33.28
C ASN A 89 -26.84 16.99 34.25
N LEU A 90 -27.59 18.01 33.85
CA LEU A 90 -27.79 19.24 34.63
C LEU A 90 -29.20 19.24 35.26
N THR A 91 -29.29 19.79 36.47
CA THR A 91 -30.58 20.09 37.11
C THR A 91 -31.24 21.31 36.45
N ALA A 92 -32.57 21.44 36.56
CA ALA A 92 -33.32 22.55 35.98
C ALA A 92 -32.75 23.95 36.35
N ASN A 93 -32.30 24.13 37.60
CA ASN A 93 -31.69 25.39 38.04
C ASN A 93 -30.34 25.67 37.35
N GLN A 94 -29.51 24.64 37.16
CA GLN A 94 -28.22 24.79 36.46
C GLN A 94 -28.43 25.09 34.97
N ILE A 95 -29.44 24.47 34.35
CA ILE A 95 -29.81 24.75 32.96
C ILE A 95 -30.24 26.22 32.84
N GLY A 96 -31.12 26.70 33.71
CA GLY A 96 -31.55 28.11 33.72
C GLY A 96 -30.40 29.11 33.87
N ASN A 97 -29.46 28.84 34.79
CA ASN A 97 -28.27 29.70 34.96
C ASN A 97 -27.39 29.71 33.70
N LEU A 98 -27.21 28.55 33.07
CA LEU A 98 -26.35 28.41 31.89
C LEU A 98 -26.98 29.07 30.65
N THR A 99 -28.30 28.94 30.45
CA THR A 99 -29.00 29.57 29.32
C THR A 99 -29.03 31.08 29.47
N GLU A 100 -29.28 31.62 30.67
CA GLU A 100 -29.20 33.06 30.93
C GLU A 100 -27.79 33.61 30.66
N TRP A 101 -26.75 32.90 31.11
CA TRP A 101 -25.37 33.29 30.87
C TRP A 101 -24.98 33.21 29.38
N ALA A 102 -25.34 32.13 28.68
CA ALA A 102 -25.03 31.93 27.26
C ALA A 102 -25.78 32.89 26.32
N ALA A 103 -26.84 33.56 26.82
CA ALA A 103 -27.57 34.56 26.06
C ALA A 103 -26.82 35.91 25.95
N VAL A 104 -25.80 36.13 26.79
CA VAL A 104 -24.95 37.33 26.75
C VAL A 104 -23.98 37.24 25.57
N ALA A 105 -23.71 38.38 24.92
CA ALA A 105 -22.80 38.44 23.78
C ALA A 105 -21.36 38.14 24.22
N GLY A 106 -20.68 37.25 23.49
CA GLY A 106 -19.31 36.80 23.77
C GLY A 106 -19.22 35.51 24.59
N HIS A 107 -20.35 34.97 25.07
CA HIS A 107 -20.37 33.70 25.80
C HIS A 107 -20.74 32.52 24.89
N GLY A 108 -20.00 31.42 25.04
CA GLY A 108 -20.15 30.20 24.23
C GLY A 108 -20.45 28.95 25.06
N VAL A 109 -21.14 27.98 24.45
CA VAL A 109 -21.35 26.66 25.06
C VAL A 109 -20.97 25.57 24.07
N MET A 110 -20.16 24.62 24.50
CA MET A 110 -19.87 23.40 23.75
C MET A 110 -20.44 22.20 24.49
N ILE A 111 -21.26 21.41 23.82
CA ILE A 111 -21.97 20.28 24.38
C ILE A 111 -21.48 19.02 23.68
N ILE A 112 -20.97 18.06 24.45
CA ILE A 112 -20.57 16.74 23.97
C ILE A 112 -21.46 15.72 24.65
N LEU A 113 -22.19 14.96 23.83
CA LEU A 113 -23.09 13.92 24.31
C LEU A 113 -22.34 12.61 24.58
N GLY A 114 -22.90 11.82 25.46
CA GLY A 114 -22.45 10.50 25.85
C GLY A 114 -23.62 9.65 26.35
N ASN A 115 -23.28 8.61 27.09
CA ASN A 115 -24.25 7.66 27.63
C ASN A 115 -25.16 8.30 28.70
N ASP A 116 -24.62 9.16 29.56
CA ASP A 116 -25.39 9.73 30.68
C ASP A 116 -26.38 10.80 30.18
N THR A 117 -26.08 11.46 29.06
CA THR A 117 -26.95 12.48 28.44
C THR A 117 -28.11 11.94 27.60
N LEU A 118 -28.36 10.61 27.57
CA LEU A 118 -29.50 10.04 26.82
C LEU A 118 -30.87 10.50 27.36
N GLU A 119 -30.95 10.82 28.65
CA GLU A 119 -32.15 11.39 29.28
C GLU A 119 -31.82 12.78 29.82
N ASN A 120 -31.95 13.80 28.96
CA ASN A 120 -31.64 15.18 29.34
C ASN A 120 -32.70 16.16 28.85
N GLN A 121 -32.87 17.26 29.59
CA GLN A 121 -33.79 18.35 29.23
C GLN A 121 -33.08 19.56 28.63
N PHE A 122 -31.75 19.67 28.81
CA PHE A 122 -31.02 20.89 28.46
C PHE A 122 -30.96 21.12 26.94
N LEU A 123 -30.93 20.08 26.10
CA LEU A 123 -30.97 20.24 24.65
C LEU A 123 -32.29 20.87 24.17
N ALA A 124 -33.40 20.49 24.82
CA ALA A 124 -34.71 21.08 24.54
C ALA A 124 -34.79 22.54 25.00
N GLU A 125 -34.25 22.85 26.18
CA GLU A 125 -34.20 24.21 26.74
C GLU A 125 -33.30 25.17 25.93
N PHE A 126 -32.17 24.68 25.39
CA PHE A 126 -31.37 25.45 24.44
C PHE A 126 -32.09 25.61 23.09
N GLY A 127 -33.05 24.75 22.75
CA GLY A 127 -33.82 24.81 21.50
C GLY A 127 -33.23 24.01 20.35
N PHE A 128 -32.36 23.02 20.62
CA PHE A 128 -31.87 22.10 19.59
C PHE A 128 -32.94 21.11 19.13
N THR A 129 -33.84 20.69 20.03
CA THR A 129 -34.88 19.69 19.76
C THR A 129 -36.10 19.90 20.65
N ASP A 130 -37.20 19.20 20.38
CA ASP A 130 -38.34 19.08 21.31
C ASP A 130 -38.28 17.75 22.11
N GLU A 131 -37.32 16.87 21.80
CA GLU A 131 -37.10 15.59 22.46
C GLU A 131 -36.36 15.77 23.80
N THR A 132 -36.71 14.97 24.81
CA THR A 132 -36.05 14.94 26.14
C THR A 132 -35.47 13.57 26.49
N SER A 133 -35.63 12.61 25.57
CA SER A 133 -35.10 11.26 25.65
C SER A 133 -34.59 10.86 24.27
N PHE A 134 -33.35 10.40 24.18
CA PHE A 134 -32.68 10.11 22.92
C PHE A 134 -32.36 8.62 22.81
N SER A 135 -32.31 8.11 21.58
CA SER A 135 -31.77 6.78 21.30
C SER A 135 -30.27 6.85 21.03
N ASP A 136 -29.55 5.83 21.48
CA ASP A 136 -28.20 5.54 20.98
C ASP A 136 -28.27 4.78 19.64
N ASN A 137 -27.10 4.51 19.07
CA ASN A 137 -26.97 3.66 17.89
C ASN A 137 -26.58 2.19 18.20
N LEU A 138 -26.52 1.77 19.47
CA LEU A 138 -26.06 0.43 19.87
C LEU A 138 -26.93 -0.69 19.27
N ASN A 139 -28.25 -0.47 19.20
CA ASN A 139 -29.18 -1.41 18.59
C ASN A 139 -28.91 -1.67 17.09
N HIS A 140 -28.26 -0.72 16.40
CA HIS A 140 -27.84 -0.91 15.01
C HIS A 140 -26.55 -1.73 14.93
N ILE A 141 -25.58 -1.54 15.84
CA ILE A 141 -24.27 -2.24 15.84
C ILE A 141 -24.42 -3.77 16.01
N VAL A 142 -25.40 -4.22 16.81
CA VAL A 142 -25.51 -5.63 17.24
C VAL A 142 -26.11 -6.56 16.16
N THR A 143 -26.80 -6.02 15.15
CA THR A 143 -27.59 -6.86 14.21
C THR A 143 -26.75 -7.67 13.22
N ASN A 144 -25.47 -7.36 13.01
CA ASN A 144 -24.57 -8.21 12.22
C ASN A 144 -23.08 -8.06 12.62
N PRO A 145 -22.50 -9.00 13.39
CA PRO A 145 -21.07 -8.96 13.75
C PRO A 145 -20.12 -9.09 12.54
N LEU A 146 -20.65 -9.45 11.36
CA LEU A 146 -19.92 -9.49 10.09
C LEU A 146 -20.13 -8.25 9.21
N ASN A 147 -20.92 -7.27 9.68
CA ASN A 147 -21.18 -5.97 9.02
C ASN A 147 -21.74 -4.94 10.04
N PRO A 148 -20.96 -4.49 11.03
CA PRO A 148 -21.42 -3.47 11.96
C PRO A 148 -21.64 -2.15 11.21
N TYR A 149 -22.75 -1.46 11.52
CA TYR A 149 -23.03 -0.14 10.96
C TYR A 149 -22.23 0.93 11.69
N HIS A 150 -21.61 1.84 10.94
CA HIS A 150 -20.85 2.96 11.49
C HIS A 150 -21.37 4.28 10.93
N GLY A 151 -21.27 5.34 11.73
CA GLY A 151 -21.57 6.70 11.31
C GLY A 151 -20.41 7.28 10.49
N LEU A 152 -20.69 7.76 9.30
CA LEU A 152 -19.77 8.49 8.43
C LEU A 152 -20.12 9.97 8.45
N SER A 153 -19.10 10.83 8.51
CA SER A 153 -19.28 12.28 8.48
C SER A 153 -19.59 12.77 7.06
N ASN A 154 -20.73 13.43 6.89
CA ASN A 154 -21.10 14.11 5.66
C ASN A 154 -21.33 15.59 5.91
N ILE A 155 -20.71 16.43 5.09
CA ILE A 155 -20.88 17.88 5.17
C ILE A 155 -22.28 18.27 4.69
N GLU A 156 -22.97 19.11 5.44
CA GLU A 156 -24.20 19.78 5.04
C GLU A 156 -23.96 21.28 4.83
N GLY A 157 -24.28 21.79 3.65
CA GLY A 157 -24.11 23.21 3.32
C GLY A 157 -22.65 23.66 3.18
N SER A 158 -22.42 24.98 3.26
CA SER A 158 -21.06 25.53 3.30
C SER A 158 -20.57 25.62 4.74
N LEU A 159 -19.31 25.24 4.96
CA LEU A 159 -18.62 25.36 6.24
C LEU A 159 -17.84 26.69 6.36
N ASP A 160 -17.99 27.59 5.40
CA ASP A 160 -17.34 28.91 5.43
C ASP A 160 -17.74 29.68 6.70
N ASN A 161 -16.77 30.29 7.38
CA ASN A 161 -16.96 31.01 8.64
C ASN A 161 -17.55 30.15 9.79
N THR A 162 -17.33 28.82 9.74
CA THR A 162 -17.63 27.90 10.85
C THR A 162 -16.32 27.37 11.46
N PRO A 163 -16.35 26.84 12.70
CA PRO A 163 -15.16 26.25 13.32
C PRO A 163 -14.66 24.99 12.60
N LEU A 164 -15.43 24.49 11.64
CA LEU A 164 -15.14 23.29 10.86
C LEU A 164 -14.47 23.62 9.52
N SER A 165 -14.22 24.91 9.26
CA SER A 165 -13.46 25.38 8.10
C SER A 165 -11.99 24.93 8.17
N GLY A 166 -11.40 24.62 7.01
CA GLY A 166 -10.03 24.10 6.90
C GLY A 166 -9.87 22.62 7.26
N ILE A 167 -10.95 21.90 7.58
CA ILE A 167 -10.94 20.47 7.86
C ILE A 167 -11.33 19.67 6.62
N VAL A 168 -10.52 18.65 6.29
CA VAL A 168 -10.83 17.72 5.19
C VAL A 168 -11.67 16.57 5.74
N TRP A 169 -12.99 16.79 5.85
CA TRP A 169 -13.94 15.86 6.47
C TRP A 169 -14.03 14.47 5.85
N ASN A 170 -13.69 14.32 4.57
CA ASN A 170 -13.59 13.00 3.95
C ASN A 170 -12.51 12.11 4.58
N THR A 171 -11.61 12.67 5.38
CA THR A 171 -10.59 11.91 6.11
C THR A 171 -11.02 11.55 7.53
N ALA A 172 -12.18 12.05 7.98
CA ALA A 172 -12.74 11.78 9.30
C ALA A 172 -13.02 10.27 9.46
N PRO A 173 -12.52 9.65 10.55
CA PRO A 173 -12.79 8.26 10.84
C PRO A 173 -14.28 7.98 11.07
N GLU A 174 -14.63 6.70 10.99
CA GLU A 174 -15.95 6.19 11.40
C GLU A 174 -16.24 6.46 12.87
N ILE A 175 -17.50 6.75 13.16
CA ILE A 175 -18.04 6.93 14.50
C ILE A 175 -18.83 5.68 14.86
N TYR A 176 -18.37 5.01 15.91
CA TYR A 176 -18.93 3.76 16.43
C TYR A 176 -20.12 4.03 17.32
N ASN A 177 -20.04 5.00 18.24
CA ASN A 177 -21.08 5.27 19.22
C ASN A 177 -21.49 6.75 19.24
N PHE A 178 -22.79 7.02 19.17
CA PHE A 178 -23.31 8.39 19.20
C PHE A 178 -24.78 8.43 19.63
N THR A 179 -25.20 9.61 20.09
CA THR A 179 -26.58 9.91 20.45
C THR A 179 -27.36 10.41 19.22
N GLN A 180 -28.51 9.84 18.92
CA GLN A 180 -29.29 10.16 17.72
C GLN A 180 -30.20 11.37 17.93
N VAL A 181 -29.73 12.58 17.66
CA VAL A 181 -30.51 13.82 17.84
C VAL A 181 -31.23 14.23 16.56
N THR A 182 -32.53 14.50 16.66
CA THR A 182 -33.33 15.14 15.61
C THR A 182 -33.41 16.65 15.88
N LEU A 183 -32.92 17.47 14.95
CA LEU A 183 -32.86 18.92 15.14
C LEU A 183 -34.20 19.61 14.82
N LYS A 184 -34.54 20.65 15.59
CA LYS A 184 -35.68 21.54 15.35
C LYS A 184 -35.33 22.66 14.37
N ALA A 185 -36.34 23.23 13.72
CA ALA A 185 -36.22 24.45 12.92
C ALA A 185 -35.62 25.60 13.75
N GLY A 186 -34.39 26.00 13.41
CA GLY A 186 -33.61 27.04 14.11
C GLY A 186 -32.20 26.58 14.48
N ALA A 187 -32.01 25.29 14.76
CA ALA A 187 -30.69 24.68 14.86
C ALA A 187 -30.17 24.33 13.46
N THR A 188 -28.89 24.59 13.21
CA THR A 188 -28.23 24.29 11.94
C THR A 188 -27.37 23.05 12.11
N SER A 189 -27.59 22.01 11.31
CA SER A 189 -26.63 20.92 11.22
C SER A 189 -25.48 21.33 10.31
N PHE A 190 -24.25 21.10 10.76
CA PHE A 190 -23.05 21.32 9.93
C PHE A 190 -22.55 20.01 9.34
N ILE A 191 -22.59 18.94 10.14
CA ILE A 191 -22.16 17.60 9.73
C ILE A 191 -23.27 16.63 10.07
N ASN A 192 -23.80 15.94 9.06
CA ASN A 192 -24.75 14.84 9.21
C ASN A 192 -24.04 13.51 9.22
N MET A 193 -24.71 12.50 9.76
CA MET A 193 -24.27 11.12 9.67
C MET A 193 -24.93 10.41 8.49
N SER A 194 -24.14 9.67 7.71
CA SER A 194 -24.67 8.56 6.90
C SER A 194 -24.18 7.24 7.44
N TRP A 195 -24.86 6.16 7.07
CA TRP A 195 -24.44 4.81 7.41
C TRP A 195 -23.48 4.25 6.37
N THR A 196 -22.67 3.27 6.78
CA THR A 196 -21.65 2.62 5.94
C THR A 196 -22.20 1.71 4.84
N ASP A 197 -23.44 1.25 4.94
CA ASP A 197 -24.11 0.39 3.96
C ASP A 197 -24.64 1.16 2.75
N ASP A 198 -25.07 2.41 2.96
CA ASP A 198 -25.42 3.33 1.89
C ASP A 198 -25.02 4.78 2.25
N PRO A 199 -23.78 5.20 1.95
CA PRO A 199 -23.33 6.57 2.22
C PRO A 199 -24.08 7.62 1.40
N SER A 200 -24.93 7.23 0.44
CA SER A 200 -25.82 8.16 -0.28
C SER A 200 -27.09 8.50 0.49
N ILE A 201 -27.45 7.71 1.51
CA ILE A 201 -28.55 8.00 2.42
C ILE A 201 -28.01 8.83 3.59
N ILE A 202 -28.19 10.15 3.48
CA ILE A 202 -27.96 11.06 4.59
C ILE A 202 -29.10 10.85 5.60
N THR A 203 -28.76 10.56 6.85
CA THR A 203 -29.77 10.53 7.90
C THR A 203 -30.05 11.93 8.41
N ASP A 204 -31.26 12.19 8.90
CA ASP A 204 -31.63 13.43 9.59
C ASP A 204 -30.92 13.59 10.96
N LYS A 205 -29.91 12.75 11.25
CA LYS A 205 -29.18 12.73 12.51
C LYS A 205 -27.89 13.53 12.36
N SER A 206 -27.78 14.59 13.17
CA SER A 206 -26.63 15.49 13.17
C SER A 206 -25.48 14.95 14.02
N LEU A 207 -24.27 14.97 13.47
CA LEU A 207 -23.03 14.76 14.21
C LEU A 207 -22.61 16.03 14.93
N ILE A 208 -22.56 17.13 14.19
CA ILE A 208 -22.20 18.46 14.69
C ILE A 208 -23.31 19.43 14.30
N ALA A 209 -23.93 20.02 15.31
CA ALA A 209 -24.94 21.06 15.14
C ALA A 209 -24.52 22.36 15.82
N GLY A 210 -25.07 23.46 15.34
CA GLY A 210 -24.87 24.79 15.89
C GLY A 210 -26.20 25.50 16.11
N LEU A 211 -26.22 26.32 17.16
CA LEU A 211 -27.31 27.23 17.43
C LEU A 211 -26.77 28.62 17.76
N LYS A 212 -27.41 29.63 17.17
CA LYS A 212 -27.23 31.02 17.58
C LYS A 212 -28.16 31.28 18.76
N TYR A 213 -27.60 31.63 19.91
CA TYR A 213 -28.36 31.82 21.15
C TYR A 213 -28.17 33.23 21.72
N GLY A 214 -29.29 33.85 22.12
CA GLY A 214 -29.33 35.19 22.74
C GLY A 214 -28.84 36.33 21.86
N ALA A 215 -28.07 37.25 22.45
CA ALA A 215 -27.59 38.49 21.83
C ALA A 215 -26.35 38.31 20.93
N ASN A 216 -25.84 37.09 20.80
CA ASN A 216 -24.69 36.78 19.94
C ASN A 216 -25.01 37.04 18.47
N THR A 217 -23.99 37.40 17.67
CA THR A 217 -24.14 37.64 16.23
C THR A 217 -24.02 36.35 15.42
N ASN A 218 -23.09 35.48 15.84
CA ASN A 218 -22.75 34.19 15.21
C ASN A 218 -23.24 33.01 16.08
N THR A 219 -23.09 31.79 15.57
CA THR A 219 -23.29 30.56 16.33
C THR A 219 -22.35 30.52 17.53
N ASN A 220 -22.90 30.40 18.73
CA ASN A 220 -22.14 30.35 19.99
C ASN A 220 -22.39 29.06 20.77
N VAL A 221 -23.43 28.30 20.44
CA VAL A 221 -23.70 27.00 21.06
C VAL A 221 -23.47 25.88 20.04
N TYR A 222 -22.58 24.95 20.36
CA TYR A 222 -22.23 23.81 19.50
C TYR A 222 -22.57 22.48 20.19
N LEU A 223 -23.08 21.54 19.42
CA LEU A 223 -23.46 20.20 19.86
C LEU A 223 -22.66 19.15 19.09
N PHE A 224 -22.06 18.22 19.82
CA PHE A 224 -21.38 17.03 19.31
C PHE A 224 -22.11 15.79 19.82
N SER A 225 -22.64 14.98 18.91
CA SER A 225 -23.40 13.79 19.29
C SER A 225 -22.56 12.52 19.48
N ALA A 226 -21.30 12.54 19.03
CA ALA A 226 -20.36 11.43 19.23
C ALA A 226 -19.90 11.32 20.68
N TRP A 227 -19.79 10.08 21.17
CA TRP A 227 -19.34 9.79 22.52
C TRP A 227 -17.81 9.86 22.60
N LEU A 228 -17.26 10.77 23.41
CA LEU A 228 -15.81 11.06 23.49
C LEU A 228 -15.20 10.73 24.88
N GLN A 229 -15.73 9.71 25.57
CA GLN A 229 -15.35 9.37 26.95
C GLN A 229 -14.03 8.62 27.07
N ASP A 230 -13.49 8.53 28.29
CA ASP A 230 -12.07 8.34 28.58
C ASP A 230 -11.58 6.88 28.74
N ASP A 231 -12.36 5.87 28.33
CA ASP A 231 -11.87 4.49 28.35
C ASP A 231 -11.07 4.18 27.08
N TYR A 232 -9.74 4.25 27.21
CA TYR A 232 -8.70 4.02 26.19
C TYR A 232 -8.74 2.63 25.50
N LYS A 233 -9.69 1.76 25.83
CA LYS A 233 -9.75 0.38 25.29
C LYS A 233 -11.09 -0.04 24.71
N SER A 234 -12.07 0.85 24.63
CA SER A 234 -13.41 0.48 24.20
C SER A 234 -13.77 1.11 22.86
N THR A 235 -14.28 0.31 21.94
CA THR A 235 -14.99 0.80 20.73
C THR A 235 -16.18 1.70 21.09
N SER A 236 -16.53 1.81 22.37
CA SER A 236 -17.61 2.67 22.84
C SER A 236 -17.29 4.16 22.94
N THR A 237 -16.02 4.56 22.80
CA THR A 237 -15.54 5.94 23.04
C THR A 237 -15.01 6.65 21.79
N ASN A 238 -15.11 6.03 20.61
CA ASN A 238 -14.65 6.60 19.33
C ASN A 238 -13.16 7.01 19.31
N GLU A 239 -12.26 6.27 19.98
CA GLU A 239 -10.81 6.54 20.01
C GLU A 239 -10.21 6.85 18.63
N HIS A 240 -10.63 6.11 17.60
CA HIS A 240 -10.14 6.32 16.23
C HIS A 240 -10.38 7.74 15.72
N TYR A 241 -11.55 8.31 16.05
CA TYR A 241 -11.92 9.68 15.73
C TYR A 241 -11.10 10.70 16.53
N MET A 242 -10.82 10.42 17.80
CA MET A 242 -9.99 11.27 18.66
C MET A 242 -8.50 11.28 18.23
N LEU A 243 -8.03 10.20 17.60
CA LEU A 243 -6.69 10.09 17.01
C LEU A 243 -6.57 10.72 15.61
N TRP A 244 -7.63 11.33 15.10
CA TRP A 244 -7.63 12.00 13.81
C TRP A 244 -6.83 13.32 13.89
N PRO A 245 -5.93 13.64 12.93
CA PRO A 245 -5.08 14.82 13.00
C PRO A 245 -5.81 16.17 13.14
N TYR A 246 -7.06 16.25 12.67
CA TYR A 246 -7.88 17.47 12.79
C TYR A 246 -8.68 17.55 14.10
N PHE A 247 -8.75 16.49 14.91
CA PHE A 247 -9.60 16.44 16.11
C PHE A 247 -9.27 17.56 17.09
N ASN A 248 -7.99 17.70 17.48
CA ASN A 248 -7.59 18.73 18.44
C ASN A 248 -7.86 20.15 17.90
N TYR A 249 -7.64 20.37 16.61
CA TYR A 249 -7.90 21.65 15.96
C TYR A 249 -9.40 21.97 15.93
N MET A 250 -10.24 20.98 15.65
CA MET A 250 -11.69 21.12 15.67
C MET A 250 -12.18 21.56 17.06
N ILE A 251 -11.73 20.90 18.12
CA ILE A 251 -12.09 21.26 19.51
C ILE A 251 -11.62 22.69 19.83
N PHE A 252 -10.37 23.01 19.52
CA PHE A 252 -9.80 24.35 19.73
C PHE A 252 -10.60 25.44 19.01
N ASN A 253 -10.84 25.27 17.71
CA ASN A 253 -11.50 26.28 16.88
C ASN A 253 -12.97 26.44 17.28
N THR A 254 -13.65 25.36 17.69
CA THR A 254 -15.01 25.44 18.23
C THR A 254 -15.08 26.27 19.51
N ILE A 255 -14.11 26.12 20.42
CA ILE A 255 -14.05 26.92 21.65
C ILE A 255 -13.77 28.40 21.33
N GLN A 256 -12.80 28.69 20.48
CA GLN A 256 -12.46 30.07 20.13
C GLN A 256 -13.62 30.79 19.44
N MET A 257 -14.26 30.14 18.46
CA MET A 257 -15.38 30.74 17.74
C MET A 257 -16.66 30.85 18.57
N SER A 258 -16.87 29.97 19.56
CA SER A 258 -18.02 30.10 20.46
C SER A 258 -17.91 31.30 21.39
N ALA A 259 -16.68 31.74 21.72
CA ALA A 259 -16.39 33.01 22.40
C ALA A 259 -16.49 34.24 21.46
N GLY A 260 -16.82 34.05 20.18
CA GLY A 260 -16.92 35.12 19.18
C GLY A 260 -15.58 35.57 18.59
N LEU A 261 -14.51 34.79 18.76
CA LEU A 261 -13.21 35.05 18.13
C LEU A 261 -13.16 34.51 16.69
N ASP A 262 -12.28 35.09 15.86
CA ASP A 262 -12.12 34.68 14.48
C ASP A 262 -11.42 33.31 14.36
N HIS A 263 -11.78 32.56 13.31
CA HIS A 263 -11.16 31.28 13.02
C HIS A 263 -9.67 31.42 12.67
N THR A 264 -8.85 30.50 13.17
CA THR A 264 -7.43 30.36 12.78
C THR A 264 -7.30 29.24 11.76
N GLU A 265 -6.55 29.41 10.67
CA GLU A 265 -6.35 28.33 9.70
C GLU A 265 -5.57 27.14 10.31
N TYR A 266 -5.89 25.91 9.90
CA TYR A 266 -5.24 24.70 10.40
C TYR A 266 -3.71 24.72 10.24
N ALA A 267 -3.21 25.25 9.13
CA ALA A 267 -1.78 25.34 8.86
C ALA A 267 -1.06 26.31 9.81
N ASP A 268 -1.76 27.34 10.27
CA ASP A 268 -1.20 28.41 11.11
C ASP A 268 -1.36 28.12 12.60
N TRP A 269 -2.28 27.23 12.98
CA TRP A 269 -2.42 26.80 14.36
C TRP A 269 -1.17 26.08 14.85
N LYS A 270 -0.49 26.64 15.86
CA LYS A 270 0.81 26.20 16.39
C LYS A 270 0.87 24.70 16.74
N TYR A 271 -0.25 24.12 17.15
CA TYR A 271 -0.35 22.73 17.58
C TYR A 271 -0.93 21.81 16.51
N SER A 272 -1.17 22.28 15.28
CA SER A 272 -1.49 21.37 14.19
C SER A 272 -0.28 20.46 13.89
N PRO A 273 -0.49 19.18 13.59
CA PRO A 273 0.57 18.23 13.26
C PRO A 273 1.09 18.45 11.82
N VAL A 274 1.60 19.66 11.56
CA VAL A 274 2.22 20.07 10.29
C VAL A 274 3.60 20.68 10.57
N PRO A 275 4.49 20.73 9.57
CA PRO A 275 5.77 21.42 9.70
C PRO A 275 5.59 22.94 9.77
N HIS A 276 5.79 23.50 10.96
CA HIS A 276 5.82 24.95 11.21
C HIS A 276 7.17 25.59 10.85
N LEU A 277 7.27 26.93 10.91
CA LEU A 277 8.45 27.69 10.50
C LEU A 277 9.79 27.14 11.03
N PHE A 278 9.85 26.77 12.31
CA PHE A 278 11.08 26.18 12.88
C PHE A 278 11.46 24.87 12.20
N ALA A 279 10.49 23.96 12.04
CA ALA A 279 10.69 22.71 11.32
C ALA A 279 11.10 22.98 9.87
N GLN A 280 10.44 23.92 9.17
CA GLN A 280 10.77 24.32 7.81
C GLN A 280 12.22 24.81 7.67
N ILE A 281 12.70 25.64 8.62
CA ILE A 281 14.10 26.12 8.66
C ILE A 281 15.06 24.94 8.87
N VAL A 282 14.76 24.04 9.82
CA VAL A 282 15.57 22.86 10.08
C VAL A 282 15.64 21.95 8.85
N LEU A 283 14.50 21.69 8.20
CA LEU A 283 14.42 20.90 6.97
C LEU A 283 15.22 21.56 5.84
N GLY A 284 15.10 22.88 5.66
CA GLY A 284 15.93 23.64 4.72
C GLY A 284 17.43 23.49 5.01
N GLY A 285 17.82 23.53 6.29
CA GLY A 285 19.18 23.24 6.74
C GLY A 285 19.64 21.82 6.40
N VAL A 286 18.79 20.81 6.61
CA VAL A 286 19.06 19.41 6.23
C VAL A 286 19.30 19.28 4.72
N VAL A 287 18.45 19.90 3.89
CA VAL A 287 18.62 19.93 2.42
C VAL A 287 19.93 20.60 2.03
N LEU A 288 20.27 21.74 2.64
CA LEU A 288 21.52 22.45 2.36
C LEU A 288 22.75 21.60 2.71
N VAL A 289 22.73 20.94 3.88
CA VAL A 289 23.79 20.02 4.30
C VAL A 289 23.89 18.82 3.35
N ALA A 290 22.75 18.25 2.94
CA ALA A 290 22.68 17.18 1.93
C ALA A 290 23.38 17.58 0.63
N ALA A 291 23.04 18.76 0.12
CA ALA A 291 23.57 19.32 -1.11
C ALA A 291 25.08 19.56 -1.01
N ILE A 292 25.55 20.17 0.07
CA ILE A 292 26.99 20.40 0.32
C ILE A 292 27.74 19.06 0.38
N ILE A 293 27.21 18.09 1.11
CA ILE A 293 27.80 16.75 1.22
C ILE A 293 27.86 16.08 -0.15
N ALA A 294 26.76 16.09 -0.91
CA ALA A 294 26.70 15.50 -2.25
C ALA A 294 27.73 16.12 -3.19
N ILE A 295 27.81 17.45 -3.24
CA ILE A 295 28.79 18.20 -4.06
C ILE A 295 30.21 17.87 -3.63
N VAL A 296 30.51 17.92 -2.33
CA VAL A 296 31.85 17.64 -1.80
C VAL A 296 32.28 16.20 -2.10
N LEU A 297 31.37 15.24 -1.93
CA LEU A 297 31.62 13.83 -2.24
C LEU A 297 31.83 13.64 -3.75
N PHE A 298 31.02 14.26 -4.60
CA PHE A 298 31.14 14.19 -6.05
C PHE A 298 32.47 14.78 -6.54
N VAL A 299 32.82 15.99 -6.09
CA VAL A 299 34.09 16.64 -6.43
C VAL A 299 35.29 15.79 -5.98
N ARG A 300 35.22 15.18 -4.78
CA ARG A 300 36.27 14.29 -4.30
C ARG A 300 36.37 13.02 -5.12
N ALA A 301 35.25 12.40 -5.48
CA ALA A 301 35.21 11.20 -6.30
C ALA A 301 35.68 11.47 -7.74
N ARG A 302 35.42 12.67 -8.28
CA ARG A 302 35.89 13.10 -9.61
C ARG A 302 37.38 13.43 -9.64
N LYS A 303 37.90 14.08 -8.59
CA LYS A 303 39.34 14.41 -8.46
C LYS A 303 40.20 13.17 -8.24
N ARG A 304 39.65 12.15 -7.56
CA ARG A 304 40.37 10.92 -7.27
C ARG A 304 40.15 9.91 -8.39
N LYS A 305 41.06 9.88 -9.37
CA LYS A 305 41.15 8.73 -10.27
C LYS A 305 41.34 7.48 -9.41
N SER A 306 40.44 6.50 -9.54
CA SER A 306 40.51 5.28 -8.77
C SER A 306 41.81 4.57 -9.11
N THR A 307 42.76 4.48 -8.19
CA THR A 307 43.97 3.63 -8.35
C THR A 307 43.58 2.16 -8.54
N SER A 308 42.34 1.78 -8.20
CA SER A 308 41.77 0.46 -8.51
C SER A 308 41.42 0.26 -9.99
N SER A 309 41.45 1.31 -10.82
CA SER A 309 41.48 1.17 -12.28
C SER A 309 42.74 0.43 -12.76
N GLN A 310 43.83 0.43 -11.97
CA GLN A 310 45.01 -0.39 -12.22
C GLN A 310 44.89 -1.83 -11.70
N LEU A 311 43.93 -2.17 -10.82
CA LEU A 311 43.72 -3.57 -10.39
C LEU A 311 42.85 -4.37 -11.38
N LEU A 312 42.14 -3.68 -12.26
CA LEU A 312 41.49 -4.28 -13.43
C LEU A 312 42.45 -4.36 -14.63
N VAL A 313 43.61 -3.69 -14.56
CA VAL A 313 44.61 -3.56 -15.65
C VAL A 313 46.01 -4.04 -15.24
N SER A 314 46.25 -4.51 -14.00
CA SER A 314 47.49 -5.22 -13.64
C SER A 314 47.41 -6.66 -14.13
N ALA A 315 47.22 -6.76 -15.44
CA ALA A 315 47.49 -7.85 -16.33
C ALA A 315 48.99 -7.81 -16.65
N ASP A 316 49.83 -8.07 -15.65
CA ASP A 316 51.21 -8.50 -15.89
C ASP A 316 51.39 -10.02 -15.65
N ASN A 317 50.26 -10.72 -15.49
CA ASN A 317 50.13 -12.15 -15.78
C ASN A 317 48.79 -12.32 -16.51
N GLY A 318 48.83 -12.12 -17.83
CA GLY A 318 47.69 -12.10 -18.75
C GLY A 318 46.92 -13.41 -18.91
N ASP A 319 46.90 -14.30 -17.91
CA ASP A 319 46.32 -15.63 -18.04
C ASP A 319 45.47 -16.11 -16.85
N THR A 320 45.13 -15.28 -15.85
CA THR A 320 44.48 -15.81 -14.61
C THR A 320 43.20 -15.12 -14.11
N LEU A 321 42.69 -14.07 -14.75
CA LEU A 321 41.36 -13.52 -14.41
C LEU A 321 40.23 -13.86 -15.41
N VAL A 322 40.56 -14.54 -16.51
CA VAL A 322 39.57 -15.02 -17.50
C VAL A 322 39.60 -16.55 -17.66
N SER A 323 40.66 -17.24 -17.23
CA SER A 323 40.81 -18.69 -17.41
C SER A 323 40.21 -19.54 -16.29
N GLU A 324 40.11 -19.05 -15.06
CA GLU A 324 39.65 -19.86 -13.91
C GLU A 324 38.12 -20.00 -13.82
N VAL A 325 37.35 -19.34 -14.70
CA VAL A 325 35.90 -19.56 -14.88
C VAL A 325 35.59 -20.43 -16.10
N VAL A 326 36.59 -20.75 -16.93
CA VAL A 326 36.40 -21.59 -18.13
C VAL A 326 37.08 -22.96 -18.02
N SER A 327 37.88 -23.21 -16.98
CA SER A 327 38.45 -24.54 -16.71
C SER A 327 37.69 -25.29 -15.61
N LYS A 328 36.51 -25.82 -15.93
CA LYS A 328 36.11 -27.18 -15.56
C LYS A 328 34.79 -27.54 -16.24
N ASP A 329 34.88 -28.65 -16.97
CA ASP A 329 33.82 -29.37 -17.64
C ASP A 329 33.18 -28.58 -18.79
N VAL A 330 33.73 -28.78 -19.99
CA VAL A 330 32.85 -28.96 -21.15
C VAL A 330 31.88 -30.06 -20.73
N ILE A 331 30.73 -29.67 -20.19
CA ILE A 331 29.63 -30.57 -19.92
C ILE A 331 29.25 -31.06 -21.31
N LEU A 332 29.78 -32.22 -21.69
CA LEU A 332 29.20 -33.04 -22.74
C LEU A 332 27.76 -33.24 -22.29
N VAL A 333 26.86 -32.44 -22.88
CA VAL A 333 25.43 -32.51 -22.63
C VAL A 333 25.04 -33.95 -22.94
N SER A 334 24.72 -34.71 -21.90
CA SER A 334 24.19 -36.06 -22.08
C SER A 334 22.93 -35.96 -22.94
N GLU A 335 22.75 -36.89 -23.88
CA GLU A 335 21.57 -36.94 -24.75
C GLU A 335 20.25 -36.99 -23.95
N ASP A 336 20.34 -37.35 -22.67
CA ASP A 336 19.26 -37.48 -21.70
C ASP A 336 18.97 -36.21 -20.86
N ASN A 337 19.69 -35.10 -21.03
CA ASN A 337 19.39 -33.89 -20.26
C ASN A 337 18.04 -33.28 -20.69
N LYS A 338 17.00 -33.55 -19.88
CA LYS A 338 15.62 -33.09 -20.10
C LYS A 338 15.48 -31.57 -20.18
N TRP A 339 16.42 -30.81 -19.59
CA TRP A 339 16.44 -29.34 -19.65
C TRP A 339 16.86 -28.79 -21.02
N GLU A 340 17.60 -29.58 -21.81
CA GLU A 340 18.11 -29.16 -23.13
C GLU A 340 17.10 -29.41 -24.26
N LYS A 341 16.10 -30.28 -24.02
CA LYS A 341 14.99 -30.49 -24.97
C LYS A 341 14.08 -29.26 -24.96
N VAL A 342 13.90 -28.63 -26.12
CA VAL A 342 12.94 -27.54 -26.29
C VAL A 342 11.53 -28.10 -26.06
N GLY A 343 10.78 -27.44 -25.20
CA GLY A 343 9.44 -27.84 -24.78
C GLY A 343 8.98 -27.02 -23.58
N PHE A 344 7.68 -27.06 -23.27
CA PHE A 344 7.05 -26.24 -22.23
C PHE A 344 7.21 -26.86 -20.83
N HIS A 345 7.60 -28.13 -20.75
CA HIS A 345 7.95 -28.84 -19.51
C HIS A 345 9.00 -28.11 -18.65
N ARG A 346 9.90 -27.34 -19.26
CA ARG A 346 10.94 -26.57 -18.56
C ARG A 346 10.37 -25.40 -17.78
N GLN A 347 9.49 -24.62 -18.42
CA GLN A 347 8.81 -23.49 -17.81
C GLN A 347 7.89 -23.96 -16.67
N ILE A 348 7.14 -25.04 -16.90
CA ILE A 348 6.31 -25.67 -15.88
C ILE A 348 7.17 -26.10 -14.68
N SER A 349 8.28 -26.80 -14.92
CA SER A 349 9.16 -27.28 -13.84
C SER A 349 9.77 -26.13 -13.02
N GLY A 350 10.25 -25.08 -13.70
CA GLY A 350 10.76 -23.86 -13.07
C GLY A 350 9.70 -23.16 -12.22
N PHE A 351 8.48 -23.04 -12.74
CA PHE A 351 7.35 -22.45 -12.03
C PHE A 351 6.99 -23.25 -10.78
N PHE A 352 6.79 -24.57 -10.86
CA PHE A 352 6.45 -25.39 -9.69
C PHE A 352 7.49 -25.27 -8.57
N LYS A 353 8.77 -25.24 -8.92
CA LYS A 353 9.84 -25.02 -7.94
C LYS A 353 9.69 -23.67 -7.23
N LEU A 354 9.52 -22.59 -7.99
CA LEU A 354 9.39 -21.24 -7.43
C LEU A 354 8.10 -21.06 -6.65
N PHE A 355 6.99 -21.57 -7.17
CA PHE A 355 5.67 -21.46 -6.56
C PHE A 355 5.63 -22.06 -5.16
N PHE A 356 6.08 -23.31 -4.98
CA PHE A 356 6.08 -23.93 -3.65
C PHE A 356 7.04 -23.25 -2.67
N VAL A 357 8.19 -22.77 -3.15
CA VAL A 357 9.11 -21.98 -2.31
C VAL A 357 8.46 -20.66 -1.89
N MET A 358 7.76 -19.99 -2.80
CA MET A 358 7.08 -18.74 -2.51
C MET A 358 5.92 -18.90 -1.55
N ILE A 359 5.08 -19.94 -1.70
CA ILE A 359 3.99 -20.19 -0.75
C ILE A 359 4.55 -20.38 0.67
N LEU A 360 5.67 -21.09 0.81
CA LEU A 360 6.33 -21.25 2.11
C LEU A 360 6.80 -19.91 2.70
N LEU A 361 7.34 -19.01 1.87
CA LEU A 361 7.73 -17.66 2.30
C LEU A 361 6.53 -16.73 2.55
N LEU A 362 5.39 -17.02 1.93
CA LEU A 362 4.16 -16.24 2.05
C LEU A 362 3.45 -16.46 3.39
N ILE A 363 3.61 -17.64 4.01
CA ILE A 363 3.06 -17.93 5.35
C ILE A 363 3.55 -16.90 6.38
N PRO A 364 4.85 -16.76 6.69
CA PRO A 364 5.31 -15.82 7.71
C PRO A 364 4.97 -14.37 7.35
N GLN A 365 4.97 -14.03 6.06
CA GLN A 365 4.54 -12.71 5.60
C GLN A 365 3.08 -12.44 5.96
N LEU A 366 2.15 -13.31 5.55
CA LEU A 366 0.73 -13.14 5.84
C LEU A 366 0.41 -13.21 7.33
N LEU A 367 1.10 -14.08 8.10
CA LEU A 367 0.95 -14.11 9.55
C LEU A 367 1.27 -12.74 10.15
N VAL A 368 2.37 -12.12 9.73
CA VAL A 368 2.72 -10.81 10.26
C VAL A 368 1.77 -9.73 9.74
N THR A 369 1.53 -9.65 8.43
CA THR A 369 0.73 -8.56 7.84
C THR A 369 -0.75 -8.64 8.19
N SER A 370 -1.29 -9.85 8.37
CA SER A 370 -2.72 -10.06 8.58
C SER A 370 -3.08 -10.44 10.03
N ILE A 371 -2.12 -10.89 10.86
CA ILE A 371 -2.40 -11.23 12.27
C ILE A 371 -1.63 -10.30 13.21
N VAL A 372 -0.31 -10.26 13.09
CA VAL A 372 0.52 -9.55 14.08
C VAL A 372 0.34 -8.04 14.00
N MET A 373 0.41 -7.50 12.78
CA MET A 373 0.26 -6.08 12.52
C MET A 373 -1.13 -5.59 12.94
N PRO A 374 -2.25 -6.15 12.45
CA PRO A 374 -3.56 -5.56 12.70
C PRO A 374 -4.07 -5.73 14.13
N ASN A 375 -3.69 -6.82 14.84
CA ASN A 375 -4.22 -7.08 16.18
C ASN A 375 -3.41 -6.40 17.30
N TRP A 376 -2.08 -6.31 17.17
CA TRP A 376 -1.23 -5.94 18.31
C TRP A 376 -0.35 -4.72 18.05
N ILE A 377 0.12 -4.53 16.82
CA ILE A 377 1.15 -3.53 16.53
C ILE A 377 0.54 -2.25 15.93
N GLN A 378 -0.36 -2.41 14.96
CA GLN A 378 -0.92 -1.37 14.11
C GLN A 378 -2.44 -1.62 13.93
N PRO A 379 -3.26 -1.40 14.96
CA PRO A 379 -4.70 -1.66 14.90
C PRO A 379 -5.50 -0.52 14.25
N TYR A 380 -4.85 0.49 13.67
CA TYR A 380 -5.47 1.73 13.20
C TYR A 380 -5.59 1.75 11.67
N PRO A 381 -6.74 1.41 11.05
CA PRO A 381 -6.85 1.38 9.59
C PRO A 381 -6.45 2.69 8.91
N GLN A 382 -6.77 3.83 9.53
CA GLN A 382 -6.38 5.16 9.05
C GLN A 382 -4.86 5.35 8.90
N ALA A 383 -4.04 4.80 9.81
CA ALA A 383 -2.59 4.89 9.69
C ALA A 383 -2.04 4.00 8.57
N GLY A 384 -2.68 2.86 8.29
CA GLY A 384 -2.41 2.05 7.11
C GLY A 384 -2.75 2.79 5.82
N GLY A 385 -3.86 3.53 5.81
CA GLY A 385 -4.26 4.38 4.69
C GLY A 385 -3.33 5.57 4.47
N TRP A 386 -2.89 6.26 5.52
CA TRP A 386 -1.89 7.33 5.43
C TRP A 386 -0.58 6.84 4.82
N TYR A 387 -0.13 5.64 5.25
CA TYR A 387 1.02 4.97 4.66
C TYR A 387 0.80 4.64 3.18
N SER A 388 -0.33 4.04 2.82
CA SER A 388 -0.66 3.70 1.43
C SER A 388 -0.76 4.96 0.55
N TYR A 389 -1.47 6.00 0.98
CA TYR A 389 -1.54 7.28 0.27
C TYR A 389 -0.17 7.88 0.02
N THR A 390 0.68 7.89 1.05
CA THR A 390 2.05 8.39 0.92
C THR A 390 2.83 7.60 -0.14
N LEU A 391 2.80 6.26 -0.09
CA LEU A 391 3.51 5.45 -1.08
C LEU A 391 3.00 5.67 -2.51
N ARG A 392 1.68 5.63 -2.70
CA ARG A 392 1.04 5.75 -4.02
C ARG A 392 1.22 7.15 -4.61
N PHE A 393 1.17 8.19 -3.78
CA PHE A 393 1.41 9.57 -4.20
C PHE A 393 2.80 9.72 -4.83
N PHE A 394 3.82 9.13 -4.19
CA PHE A 394 5.18 9.30 -4.64
C PHE A 394 5.64 8.29 -5.69
N GLU A 395 4.89 7.21 -5.97
CA GLU A 395 5.32 6.14 -6.88
C GLU A 395 5.65 6.64 -8.29
N ALA A 396 4.77 7.47 -8.88
CA ALA A 396 5.01 8.08 -10.20
C ALA A 396 6.16 9.09 -10.17
N ILE A 397 6.23 9.85 -9.09
CA ILE A 397 7.25 10.88 -8.87
C ILE A 397 8.64 10.24 -8.81
N TRP A 398 8.81 9.19 -8.01
CA TRP A 398 10.06 8.43 -7.89
C TRP A 398 10.51 7.85 -9.22
N LEU A 399 9.59 7.27 -10.01
CA LEU A 399 9.92 6.75 -11.34
C LEU A 399 10.41 7.85 -12.31
N VAL A 400 9.83 9.05 -12.26
CA VAL A 400 10.25 10.18 -13.09
C VAL A 400 11.65 10.66 -12.68
N PHE A 401 11.91 10.83 -11.39
CA PHE A 401 13.22 11.29 -10.90
C PHE A 401 14.32 10.24 -11.06
N ASP A 402 13.98 8.96 -11.02
CA ASP A 402 14.91 7.88 -11.37
C ASP A 402 15.39 7.98 -12.82
N LEU A 403 14.59 8.59 -13.72
CA LEU A 403 14.83 8.62 -15.16
C LEU A 403 15.14 7.24 -15.75
N GLY A 404 14.62 6.16 -15.14
CA GLY A 404 14.86 4.78 -15.56
C GLY A 404 16.33 4.34 -15.49
N PHE A 405 17.17 5.00 -14.70
CA PHE A 405 18.58 4.63 -14.53
C PHE A 405 18.75 3.20 -14.01
N ASN A 406 17.78 2.71 -13.21
CA ASN A 406 17.75 1.33 -12.72
C ASN A 406 17.58 0.30 -13.85
N TYR A 407 16.90 0.63 -14.94
CA TYR A 407 16.83 -0.21 -16.14
C TYR A 407 18.11 -0.07 -17.00
N ALA A 408 18.63 1.15 -17.07
CA ALA A 408 19.78 1.47 -17.90
C ALA A 408 21.06 0.79 -17.43
N ILE A 409 21.30 0.71 -16.11
CA ILE A 409 22.46 0.02 -15.54
C ILE A 409 22.47 -1.46 -15.92
N THR A 410 21.37 -2.18 -15.73
CA THR A 410 21.30 -3.62 -15.99
C THR A 410 21.66 -3.92 -17.45
N LYS A 411 21.08 -3.16 -18.38
CA LYS A 411 21.36 -3.30 -19.82
C LYS A 411 22.79 -2.90 -20.17
N LYS A 412 23.19 -1.67 -19.85
CA LYS A 412 24.48 -1.09 -20.31
C LYS A 412 25.68 -1.74 -19.63
N PHE A 413 25.54 -2.16 -18.37
CA PHE A 413 26.54 -2.97 -17.70
C PHE A 413 26.69 -4.33 -18.40
N ALA A 414 25.59 -5.04 -18.66
CA ALA A 414 25.64 -6.33 -19.34
C ALA A 414 26.26 -6.24 -20.75
N GLU A 415 25.95 -5.18 -21.51
CA GLU A 415 26.53 -4.91 -22.84
C GLU A 415 28.05 -4.69 -22.79
N ASN A 416 28.55 -3.95 -21.80
CA ASN A 416 29.94 -3.50 -21.80
C ASN A 416 30.86 -4.31 -20.88
N ARG A 417 30.34 -5.21 -20.03
CA ARG A 417 31.15 -5.90 -19.00
C ARG A 417 32.29 -6.77 -19.56
N ILE A 418 32.14 -7.27 -20.80
CA ILE A 418 33.13 -8.14 -21.45
C ILE A 418 34.12 -7.30 -22.25
N GLU A 419 33.62 -6.52 -23.21
CA GLU A 419 34.45 -5.78 -24.16
C GLU A 419 35.10 -4.54 -23.54
N ASN A 420 34.38 -3.84 -22.65
CA ASN A 420 34.84 -2.61 -22.02
C ASN A 420 34.50 -2.60 -20.53
N PRO A 421 35.14 -3.44 -19.69
CA PRO A 421 34.80 -3.58 -18.27
C PRO A 421 34.83 -2.24 -17.53
N ARG A 422 35.76 -1.36 -17.90
CA ARG A 422 35.84 0.00 -17.34
C ARG A 422 34.57 0.81 -17.62
N LYS A 423 34.09 0.78 -18.86
CA LYS A 423 32.86 1.46 -19.29
C LYS A 423 31.63 0.86 -18.60
N ALA A 424 31.61 -0.45 -18.35
CA ALA A 424 30.56 -1.08 -17.55
C ALA A 424 30.46 -0.48 -16.14
N TYR A 425 31.60 -0.32 -15.45
CA TYR A 425 31.62 0.34 -14.14
C TYR A 425 31.20 1.82 -14.18
N HIS A 426 31.46 2.54 -15.28
CA HIS A 426 30.98 3.92 -15.43
C HIS A 426 29.45 3.99 -15.36
N TYR A 427 28.73 3.02 -15.94
CA TYR A 427 27.27 2.96 -15.84
C TYR A 427 26.76 2.71 -14.41
N VAL A 428 27.50 1.94 -13.61
CA VAL A 428 27.18 1.74 -12.18
C VAL A 428 27.41 3.05 -11.40
N GLN A 429 28.54 3.72 -11.66
CA GLN A 429 28.85 5.01 -11.06
C GLN A 429 27.81 6.06 -11.42
N LEU A 430 27.34 6.06 -12.67
CA LEU A 430 26.28 6.94 -13.15
C LEU A 430 25.01 6.81 -12.31
N VAL A 431 24.56 5.58 -12.03
CA VAL A 431 23.40 5.37 -11.14
C VAL A 431 23.68 5.90 -9.74
N VAL A 432 24.83 5.56 -9.14
CA VAL A 432 25.17 6.02 -7.79
C VAL A 432 25.09 7.54 -7.67
N TRP A 433 25.73 8.26 -8.59
CA TRP A 433 25.78 9.72 -8.54
C TRP A 433 24.48 10.36 -9.00
N TRP A 434 23.74 9.72 -9.92
CA TRP A 434 22.40 10.16 -10.29
C TRP A 434 21.48 10.10 -9.08
N GLN A 435 21.37 8.96 -8.38
CA GLN A 435 20.51 8.81 -7.20
C GLN A 435 20.85 9.80 -6.09
N ILE A 436 22.14 10.09 -5.87
CA ILE A 436 22.56 11.10 -4.88
C ILE A 436 22.09 12.50 -5.31
N LEU A 437 22.24 12.86 -6.59
CA LEU A 437 21.88 14.18 -7.10
C LEU A 437 20.37 14.38 -7.23
N SER A 438 19.66 13.40 -7.81
CA SER A 438 18.19 13.40 -7.87
C SER A 438 17.60 13.37 -6.47
N GLY A 439 18.20 12.63 -5.53
CA GLY A 439 17.84 12.61 -4.12
C GLY A 439 17.89 14.00 -3.46
N VAL A 440 18.95 14.80 -3.70
CA VAL A 440 19.01 16.19 -3.19
C VAL A 440 17.90 17.05 -3.78
N VAL A 441 17.62 16.89 -5.07
CA VAL A 441 16.55 17.63 -5.74
C VAL A 441 15.18 17.24 -5.18
N GLN A 442 14.93 15.94 -4.98
CA GLN A 442 13.71 15.42 -4.36
C GLN A 442 13.55 15.90 -2.91
N LEU A 443 14.64 15.92 -2.12
CA LEU A 443 14.63 16.51 -0.79
C LEU A 443 14.26 17.99 -0.83
N LEU A 444 14.84 18.78 -1.74
CA LEU A 444 14.50 20.19 -1.88
C LEU A 444 13.01 20.38 -2.20
N MET A 445 12.46 19.62 -3.14
CA MET A 445 11.07 19.79 -3.57
C MET A 445 10.05 19.25 -2.56
N PHE A 446 10.28 18.06 -2.00
CA PHE A 446 9.25 17.39 -1.21
C PHE A 446 9.48 17.48 0.29
N THR A 447 10.73 17.64 0.73
CA THR A 447 11.04 17.89 2.14
C THR A 447 10.93 19.38 2.45
N PHE A 448 11.65 20.26 1.75
CA PHE A 448 11.66 21.69 2.08
C PHE A 448 10.47 22.44 1.47
N ILE A 449 10.35 22.49 0.14
CA ILE A 449 9.22 23.19 -0.51
C ILE A 449 7.89 22.54 -0.10
N GLY A 450 7.85 21.20 -0.06
CA GLY A 450 6.70 20.44 0.44
C GLY A 450 6.29 20.80 1.86
N SER A 451 7.25 21.09 2.76
CA SER A 451 6.92 21.54 4.13
C SER A 451 6.24 22.89 4.21
N ILE A 452 6.28 23.69 3.15
CA ILE A 452 5.61 25.00 3.07
C ILE A 452 4.27 24.85 2.35
N ILE A 453 4.22 24.05 1.28
CA ILE A 453 3.03 23.92 0.42
C ILE A 453 2.01 22.94 1.00
N PHE A 454 2.42 21.73 1.41
CA PHE A 454 1.47 20.70 1.84
C PHE A 454 0.57 21.09 3.01
N PRO A 455 1.04 21.83 4.04
CA PRO A 455 0.17 22.32 5.12
C PRO A 455 -1.01 23.15 4.64
N GLN A 456 -0.86 23.83 3.50
CA GLN A 456 -1.85 24.74 2.89
C GLN A 456 -2.77 24.04 1.88
N THR A 457 -2.82 22.70 1.88
CA THR A 457 -3.59 21.90 0.91
C THR A 457 -4.47 20.87 1.61
N ASP A 458 -5.34 20.20 0.83
CA ASP A 458 -6.13 19.05 1.29
C ASP A 458 -5.28 17.89 1.87
N PHE A 459 -3.94 17.91 1.71
CA PHE A 459 -3.00 16.93 2.25
C PHE A 459 -2.27 17.37 3.51
N SER A 460 -2.72 18.45 4.17
CA SER A 460 -2.05 19.02 5.35
C SER A 460 -1.79 17.96 6.44
N TYR A 461 -2.77 17.09 6.71
CA TYR A 461 -2.67 15.96 7.66
C TYR A 461 -1.61 14.90 7.30
N LEU A 462 -1.18 14.81 6.03
CA LEU A 462 -0.12 13.91 5.57
C LEU A 462 1.25 14.59 5.45
N SER A 463 1.37 15.91 5.71
CA SER A 463 2.59 16.68 5.46
C SER A 463 3.84 16.02 6.05
N TRP A 464 3.78 15.60 7.32
CA TRP A 464 4.90 14.91 7.96
C TRP A 464 5.16 13.51 7.41
N MET A 465 4.13 12.77 6.98
CA MET A 465 4.29 11.46 6.32
C MET A 465 5.02 11.63 4.98
N PHE A 466 4.63 12.66 4.20
CA PHE A 466 5.25 12.97 2.91
C PHE A 466 6.71 13.39 3.09
N ILE A 467 7.00 14.22 4.08
CA ILE A 467 8.36 14.61 4.46
C ILE A 467 9.17 13.38 4.87
N ALA A 468 8.66 12.56 5.80
CA ALA A 468 9.35 11.36 6.27
C ALA A 468 9.65 10.37 5.13
N HIS A 469 8.70 10.18 4.21
CA HIS A 469 8.90 9.32 3.04
C HIS A 469 9.92 9.90 2.05
N SER A 470 9.90 11.23 1.82
CA SER A 470 10.85 11.88 0.92
C SER A 470 12.30 11.74 1.39
N LEU A 471 12.53 11.64 2.71
CA LEU A 471 13.88 11.45 3.28
C LEU A 471 14.54 10.13 2.84
N ILE A 472 13.76 9.13 2.43
CA ILE A 472 14.27 7.84 1.93
C ILE A 472 15.09 8.03 0.64
N GLN A 473 14.77 9.06 -0.14
CA GLN A 473 15.37 9.27 -1.46
C GLN A 473 16.83 9.69 -1.41
N PHE A 474 17.32 10.20 -0.29
CA PHE A 474 18.73 10.54 -0.15
C PHE A 474 19.45 9.59 0.82
N PRO A 475 20.56 8.96 0.43
CA PRO A 475 21.28 9.08 -0.85
C PRO A 475 20.70 8.24 -2.01
N GLY A 476 19.62 7.46 -1.80
CA GLY A 476 18.95 6.71 -2.88
C GLY A 476 19.72 5.50 -3.45
N ILE A 477 20.91 5.21 -2.93
CA ILE A 477 21.82 4.18 -3.48
C ILE A 477 21.56 2.75 -2.95
N PHE A 478 20.55 2.54 -2.12
CA PHE A 478 20.41 1.32 -1.31
C PHE A 478 20.28 0.03 -2.15
N LEU A 479 19.74 0.14 -3.36
CA LEU A 479 19.51 -0.99 -4.27
C LEU A 479 20.61 -1.18 -5.33
N VAL A 480 21.68 -0.37 -5.32
CA VAL A 480 22.71 -0.39 -6.38
C VAL A 480 23.34 -1.78 -6.57
N PHE A 481 23.58 -2.52 -5.50
CA PHE A 481 24.17 -3.85 -5.59
C PHE A 481 23.21 -4.90 -6.15
N GLN A 482 21.91 -4.77 -5.87
CA GLN A 482 20.90 -5.64 -6.46
C GLN A 482 20.83 -5.43 -7.97
N TYR A 483 20.82 -4.17 -8.44
CA TYR A 483 20.91 -3.86 -9.87
C TYR A 483 22.24 -4.31 -10.50
N PHE A 484 23.34 -4.19 -9.75
CA PHE A 484 24.63 -4.73 -10.19
C PHE A 484 24.58 -6.25 -10.38
N PHE A 485 23.99 -7.01 -9.45
CA PHE A 485 23.84 -8.47 -9.59
C PHE A 485 22.97 -8.83 -10.79
N SER A 486 21.90 -8.07 -11.04
CA SER A 486 21.07 -8.19 -12.24
C SER A 486 21.90 -7.98 -13.51
N GLY A 487 22.70 -6.91 -13.60
CA GLY A 487 23.59 -6.65 -14.73
C GLY A 487 24.72 -7.68 -14.89
N LEU A 488 25.22 -8.23 -13.78
CA LEU A 488 26.19 -9.34 -13.77
C LEU A 488 25.53 -10.67 -14.16
N GLN A 489 24.20 -10.75 -14.26
CA GLN A 489 23.43 -11.98 -14.45
C GLN A 489 23.67 -13.01 -13.33
N ARG A 490 23.96 -12.54 -12.10
CA ARG A 490 23.96 -13.35 -10.89
C ARG A 490 22.56 -13.38 -10.29
N SER A 491 21.65 -14.01 -11.02
CA SER A 491 20.24 -14.14 -10.64
C SER A 491 20.05 -14.83 -9.29
N ASP A 492 21.00 -15.67 -8.88
CA ASP A 492 21.05 -16.25 -7.53
C ASP A 492 21.14 -15.18 -6.44
N LEU A 493 22.07 -14.23 -6.57
CA LEU A 493 22.29 -13.15 -5.61
C LEU A 493 21.21 -12.07 -5.69
N GLU A 494 20.73 -11.78 -6.91
CA GLU A 494 19.61 -10.87 -7.14
C GLU A 494 18.33 -11.38 -6.48
N MET A 495 17.98 -12.66 -6.68
CA MET A 495 16.79 -13.26 -6.06
C MET A 495 16.90 -13.31 -4.53
N ILE A 496 18.08 -13.58 -3.98
CA ILE A 496 18.31 -13.51 -2.53
C ILE A 496 18.10 -12.07 -2.03
N ALA A 497 18.66 -11.07 -2.72
CA ALA A 497 18.49 -9.67 -2.35
C ALA A 497 17.01 -9.26 -2.39
N PHE A 498 16.29 -9.63 -3.46
CA PHE A 498 14.86 -9.38 -3.61
C PHE A 498 14.04 -10.05 -2.50
N ALA A 499 14.29 -11.34 -2.22
CA ALA A 499 13.59 -12.08 -1.17
C ALA A 499 13.84 -11.45 0.22
N LEU A 500 15.11 -11.08 0.50
CA LEU A 500 15.47 -10.38 1.73
C LEU A 500 14.77 -9.03 1.85
N GLN A 501 14.69 -8.24 0.77
CA GLN A 501 14.05 -6.94 0.80
C GLN A 501 12.55 -7.06 1.12
N TYR A 502 11.81 -7.82 0.31
CA TYR A 502 10.35 -7.79 0.33
C TYR A 502 9.73 -8.72 1.37
N PHE A 503 10.29 -9.91 1.59
CA PHE A 503 9.68 -10.93 2.45
C PHE A 503 10.26 -10.94 3.88
N VAL A 504 11.45 -10.37 4.10
CA VAL A 504 12.15 -10.47 5.38
C VAL A 504 12.39 -9.10 6.02
N LEU A 505 13.27 -8.29 5.45
CA LEU A 505 13.77 -7.06 6.08
C LEU A 505 12.67 -6.01 6.24
N ARG A 506 11.88 -5.75 5.19
CA ARG A 506 10.75 -4.81 5.28
C ARG A 506 9.79 -5.24 6.39
N LEU A 507 9.44 -6.52 6.44
CA LEU A 507 8.51 -7.08 7.42
C LEU A 507 9.04 -6.96 8.84
N VAL A 508 10.24 -7.49 9.09
CA VAL A 508 10.86 -7.53 10.43
C VAL A 508 11.10 -6.12 10.96
N LEU A 509 11.57 -5.19 10.11
CA LEU A 509 11.86 -3.84 10.57
C LEU A 509 10.60 -3.01 10.77
N GLN A 510 9.54 -3.19 9.96
CA GLN A 510 8.24 -2.56 10.27
C GLN A 510 7.65 -3.08 11.59
N VAL A 511 7.73 -4.39 11.84
CA VAL A 511 7.33 -4.97 13.14
C VAL A 511 8.13 -4.38 14.30
N ALA A 512 9.40 -4.07 14.11
CA ALA A 512 10.25 -3.49 15.15
C ALA A 512 10.02 -1.98 15.34
N THR A 513 9.84 -1.21 14.26
CA THR A 513 9.75 0.26 14.31
C THR A 513 8.36 0.75 14.69
N VAL A 514 7.29 0.07 14.29
CA VAL A 514 5.93 0.55 14.60
C VAL A 514 5.66 0.64 16.09
N PRO A 515 5.94 -0.37 16.94
CA PRO A 515 5.77 -0.25 18.38
C PRO A 515 6.64 0.86 19.01
N LEU A 516 7.87 1.02 18.52
CA LEU A 516 8.80 2.05 19.01
C LEU A 516 8.24 3.46 18.75
N PHE A 517 7.82 3.73 17.52
CA PHE A 517 7.28 5.04 17.17
C PHE A 517 5.88 5.26 17.77
N LYS A 518 5.05 4.22 17.89
CA LYS A 518 3.79 4.29 18.64
C LYS A 518 4.04 4.73 20.09
N TRP A 519 5.03 4.16 20.77
CA TRP A 519 5.41 4.54 22.14
C TRP A 519 5.95 5.97 22.25
N ILE A 520 6.75 6.42 21.27
CA ILE A 520 7.28 7.80 21.24
C ILE A 520 6.15 8.83 21.12
N PHE A 521 5.15 8.55 20.27
CA PHE A 521 4.08 9.50 19.97
C PHE A 521 2.79 9.30 20.77
N SER A 522 2.60 8.18 21.46
CA SER A 522 1.39 7.94 22.27
C SER A 522 1.22 8.96 23.40
N ASN A 523 2.33 9.47 23.92
CA ASN A 523 2.33 10.47 24.99
C ASN A 523 2.28 11.91 24.46
N ASN A 524 2.25 12.09 23.13
CA ASN A 524 2.16 13.41 22.51
C ASN A 524 0.79 13.57 21.85
N ILE A 525 -0.06 14.35 22.51
CA ILE A 525 -1.46 14.58 22.13
C ILE A 525 -1.58 15.24 20.77
N GLN A 526 -0.60 16.03 20.35
CA GLN A 526 -0.56 16.67 19.03
C GLN A 526 -0.60 15.65 17.88
N TYR A 527 0.05 14.49 18.05
CA TYR A 527 0.24 13.50 16.98
C TYR A 527 -0.50 12.20 17.25
N GLY A 528 -0.42 11.69 18.48
CA GLY A 528 -1.06 10.45 18.90
C GLY A 528 -0.43 9.16 18.37
N ALA A 529 -0.96 8.04 18.87
CA ALA A 529 -0.44 6.70 18.60
C ALA A 529 -0.59 6.25 17.13
N ALA A 530 -1.67 6.66 16.45
CA ALA A 530 -1.92 6.31 15.05
C ALA A 530 -0.88 6.95 14.12
N PHE A 531 -0.56 8.24 14.34
CA PHE A 531 0.48 8.94 13.59
C PHE A 531 1.85 8.26 13.77
N GLY A 532 2.20 7.96 15.02
CA GLY A 532 3.44 7.24 15.34
C GLY A 532 3.52 5.89 14.62
N ALA A 533 2.40 5.16 14.53
CA ALA A 533 2.37 3.90 13.81
C ALA A 533 2.63 4.06 12.30
N GLY A 534 2.04 5.07 11.65
CA GLY A 534 2.27 5.35 10.23
C GLY A 534 3.71 5.80 9.94
N ILE A 535 4.31 6.65 10.79
CA ILE A 535 5.74 7.00 10.70
C ILE A 535 6.61 5.75 10.89
N GLY A 536 6.27 4.89 11.85
CA GLY A 536 6.94 3.62 12.09
C GLY A 536 6.99 2.73 10.85
N LEU A 537 5.90 2.67 10.06
CA LEU A 537 5.86 1.91 8.80
C LEU A 537 6.85 2.46 7.75
N LEU A 538 6.94 3.79 7.63
CA LEU A 538 7.87 4.47 6.70
C LEU A 538 9.33 4.28 7.11
N ILE A 539 9.64 4.46 8.39
CA ILE A 539 11.01 4.29 8.92
C ILE A 539 11.45 2.82 8.85
N GLY A 540 10.54 1.88 9.13
CA GLY A 540 10.82 0.45 9.01
C GLY A 540 11.24 0.06 7.58
N GLN A 541 10.58 0.64 6.57
CA GLN A 541 10.96 0.44 5.18
C GLN A 541 12.36 1.00 4.87
N LEU A 542 12.65 2.24 5.29
CA LEU A 542 13.97 2.86 5.11
C LEU A 542 15.09 2.04 5.74
N LEU A 543 14.91 1.63 7.00
CA LEU A 543 15.89 0.80 7.69
C LEU A 543 16.08 -0.53 6.97
N GLY A 544 15.02 -1.10 6.37
CA GLY A 544 15.08 -2.30 5.54
C GLY A 544 16.03 -2.14 4.37
N ASP A 545 15.88 -1.07 3.61
CA ASP A 545 16.75 -0.78 2.47
C ASP A 545 18.20 -0.50 2.91
N VAL A 546 18.39 0.18 4.04
CA VAL A 546 19.73 0.43 4.63
C VAL A 546 20.43 -0.87 5.05
N VAL A 547 19.70 -1.78 5.72
CA VAL A 547 20.23 -3.09 6.13
C VAL A 547 20.50 -3.96 4.89
N LEU A 548 19.60 -3.94 3.91
CA LEU A 548 19.77 -4.65 2.63
C LEU A 548 21.03 -4.18 1.91
N PHE A 549 21.28 -2.88 1.85
CA PHE A 549 22.49 -2.32 1.26
C PHE A 549 23.75 -2.88 1.96
N GLY A 550 23.75 -2.99 3.29
CA GLY A 550 24.84 -3.60 4.05
C GLY A 550 25.06 -5.09 3.72
N ILE A 551 23.98 -5.87 3.61
CA ILE A 551 24.03 -7.31 3.29
C ILE A 551 24.50 -7.52 1.85
N THR A 552 23.91 -6.82 0.89
CA THR A 552 24.25 -6.93 -0.54
C THR A 552 25.66 -6.44 -0.82
N MET A 553 26.14 -5.41 -0.12
CA MET A 553 27.54 -4.99 -0.14
C MET A 553 28.48 -6.09 0.35
N ARG A 554 28.09 -6.85 1.39
CA ARG A 554 28.87 -8.01 1.86
C ARG A 554 28.86 -9.13 0.85
N MET A 555 27.72 -9.40 0.20
CA MET A 555 27.62 -10.38 -0.89
C MET A 555 28.55 -9.98 -2.05
N TYR A 556 28.54 -8.71 -2.46
CA TYR A 556 29.42 -8.17 -3.49
C TYR A 556 30.91 -8.38 -3.17
N LYS A 557 31.33 -8.13 -1.92
CA LYS A 557 32.72 -8.41 -1.49
C LYS A 557 33.07 -9.89 -1.53
N LYS A 558 32.12 -10.78 -1.22
CA LYS A 558 32.36 -12.24 -1.26
C LYS A 558 32.62 -12.75 -2.68
N ILE A 559 32.15 -12.05 -3.70
CA ILE A 559 32.47 -12.33 -5.12
C ILE A 559 33.94 -11.96 -5.44
N GLY A 560 34.64 -11.25 -4.54
CA GLY A 560 36.03 -10.82 -4.75
C GLY A 560 36.18 -9.46 -5.42
N LEU A 561 35.09 -8.74 -5.67
CA LEU A 561 35.13 -7.45 -6.37
C LEU A 561 35.42 -6.27 -5.42
N PRO A 562 36.25 -5.30 -5.84
CA PRO A 562 36.55 -4.11 -5.04
C PRO A 562 35.38 -3.12 -5.07
N ILE A 563 35.04 -2.54 -3.91
CA ILE A 563 33.93 -1.58 -3.80
C ILE A 563 34.29 -0.19 -4.33
N GLY A 564 35.58 0.19 -4.26
CA GLY A 564 36.04 1.53 -4.64
C GLY A 564 35.54 2.01 -6.01
N PRO A 565 35.65 1.19 -7.08
CA PRO A 565 35.16 1.53 -8.41
C PRO A 565 33.68 1.88 -8.51
N ILE A 566 32.80 1.33 -7.66
CA ILE A 566 31.35 1.63 -7.71
C ILE A 566 31.07 3.09 -7.32
N PHE A 567 31.84 3.63 -6.37
CA PHE A 567 31.65 4.98 -5.83
C PHE A 567 32.59 6.02 -6.45
N ALA A 568 33.36 5.65 -7.47
CA ALA A 568 34.13 6.62 -8.24
C ALA A 568 33.20 7.44 -9.16
N ALA A 569 33.68 8.55 -9.71
CA ALA A 569 32.94 9.36 -10.67
C ALA A 569 33.80 9.53 -11.92
N GLU A 570 34.01 8.49 -12.71
CA GLU A 570 34.89 8.50 -13.90
C GLU A 570 34.13 8.59 -15.23
N PHE A 571 32.80 8.48 -15.20
CA PHE A 571 31.96 8.51 -16.39
C PHE A 571 32.04 9.81 -17.20
N THR A 572 31.72 9.73 -18.49
CA THR A 572 31.73 10.86 -19.42
C THR A 572 30.34 11.45 -19.61
N ARG A 573 30.29 12.65 -20.21
CA ARG A 573 29.02 13.31 -20.57
C ARG A 573 28.25 12.53 -21.63
N GLU A 574 28.94 11.84 -22.53
CA GLU A 574 28.33 11.02 -23.58
C GLU A 574 27.65 9.78 -22.99
N GLU A 575 28.35 9.07 -22.09
CA GLU A 575 27.78 7.95 -21.33
C GLU A 575 26.55 8.40 -20.54
N PHE A 576 26.60 9.57 -19.87
CA PHE A 576 25.42 10.12 -19.19
C PHE A 576 24.24 10.35 -20.14
N LYS A 577 24.45 11.01 -21.28
CA LYS A 577 23.38 11.27 -22.26
C LYS A 577 22.79 9.97 -22.79
N GLU A 578 23.63 9.00 -23.10
CA GLU A 578 23.21 7.68 -23.58
C GLU A 578 22.33 6.97 -22.55
N THR A 579 22.79 6.91 -21.29
CA THR A 579 22.06 6.27 -20.18
C THR A 579 20.75 6.99 -19.88
N ALA A 580 20.79 8.33 -19.75
CA ALA A 580 19.61 9.13 -19.43
C ALA A 580 18.55 9.05 -20.54
N TRP A 581 18.94 9.10 -21.82
CA TRP A 581 18.00 9.00 -22.92
C TRP A 581 17.35 7.61 -23.02
N PHE A 582 18.13 6.56 -22.80
CA PHE A 582 17.60 5.20 -22.74
C PHE A 582 16.61 5.03 -21.57
N GLY A 583 17.02 5.45 -20.36
CA GLY A 583 16.20 5.33 -19.17
C GLY A 583 14.91 6.17 -19.26
N PHE A 584 14.99 7.40 -19.76
CA PHE A 584 13.83 8.29 -19.95
C PHE A 584 12.75 7.65 -20.82
N LYS A 585 13.13 7.03 -21.94
CA LYS A 585 12.18 6.32 -22.82
C LYS A 585 11.46 5.17 -22.09
N MET A 586 12.19 4.44 -21.25
CA MET A 586 11.60 3.36 -20.44
C MET A 586 10.68 3.90 -19.34
N ALA A 587 11.10 4.97 -18.65
CA ALA A 587 10.32 5.60 -17.59
C ALA A 587 8.98 6.13 -18.11
N ILE A 588 8.95 6.81 -19.27
CA ILE A 588 7.70 7.27 -19.91
C ILE A 588 6.79 6.11 -20.32
N GLY A 589 7.35 4.98 -20.77
CA GLY A 589 6.55 3.81 -21.08
C GLY A 589 5.83 3.24 -19.85
N ASN A 590 6.52 3.19 -18.71
CA ASN A 590 6.03 2.56 -17.50
C ASN A 590 5.24 3.50 -16.56
N MET A 591 5.31 4.82 -16.72
CA MET A 591 4.71 5.78 -15.77
C MET A 591 3.19 5.84 -15.76
N TRP A 592 2.53 5.37 -16.82
CA TRP A 592 1.07 5.49 -16.93
C TRP A 592 0.32 4.80 -15.79
N VAL A 593 0.82 3.65 -15.33
CA VAL A 593 0.18 2.90 -14.23
C VAL A 593 0.28 3.68 -12.90
N PRO A 594 1.48 4.09 -12.43
CA PRO A 594 1.60 4.95 -11.25
C PRO A 594 0.88 6.30 -11.36
N LEU A 595 0.84 6.92 -12.53
CA LEU A 595 0.16 8.22 -12.72
C LEU A 595 -1.35 8.11 -12.46
N VAL A 596 -2.00 7.04 -12.91
CA VAL A 596 -3.42 6.84 -12.62
C VAL A 596 -3.66 6.47 -11.17
N TRP A 597 -2.72 5.79 -10.50
CA TRP A 597 -2.78 5.60 -9.06
C TRP A 597 -2.68 6.90 -8.28
N LEU A 598 -1.81 7.82 -8.71
CA LEU A 598 -1.74 9.16 -8.14
C LEU A 598 -3.11 9.86 -8.25
N LEU A 599 -3.72 9.88 -9.44
CA LEU A 599 -5.05 10.46 -9.66
C LEU A 599 -6.13 9.78 -8.80
N GLN A 600 -6.09 8.44 -8.69
CA GLN A 600 -6.99 7.68 -7.83
C GLN A 600 -6.89 8.15 -6.38
N VAL A 601 -5.67 8.33 -5.84
CA VAL A 601 -5.48 8.81 -4.46
C VAL A 601 -6.12 10.18 -4.24
N PHE A 602 -5.94 11.12 -5.17
CA PHE A 602 -6.58 12.44 -5.08
C PHE A 602 -8.11 12.32 -5.07
N TRP A 603 -8.69 11.51 -5.95
CA TRP A 603 -10.15 11.36 -6.01
C TRP A 603 -10.73 10.62 -4.81
N VAL A 604 -10.05 9.57 -4.33
CA VAL A 604 -10.49 8.86 -3.11
C VAL A 604 -10.43 9.82 -1.92
N GLY A 605 -9.33 10.56 -1.73
CA GLY A 605 -9.23 11.53 -0.63
C GLY A 605 -10.29 12.64 -0.68
N ARG A 606 -10.73 13.03 -1.88
CA ARG A 606 -11.68 14.15 -2.08
C ARG A 606 -13.14 13.75 -2.23
N LEU A 607 -13.45 12.51 -2.60
CA LEU A 607 -14.83 12.08 -2.89
C LEU A 607 -15.34 10.98 -1.97
N LEU A 608 -14.45 10.23 -1.31
CA LEU A 608 -14.82 9.11 -0.46
C LEU A 608 -14.88 9.54 1.01
N PRO A 609 -16.03 9.40 1.70
CA PRO A 609 -16.07 9.53 3.16
C PRO A 609 -15.17 8.49 3.84
N ASN A 610 -14.56 8.83 4.96
CA ASN A 610 -13.61 7.95 5.67
C ASN A 610 -12.47 7.41 4.76
N SER A 611 -12.04 8.23 3.79
CA SER A 611 -11.01 7.93 2.80
C SER A 611 -9.72 7.33 3.40
N SER A 612 -9.29 7.83 4.56
CA SER A 612 -8.09 7.33 5.24
C SER A 612 -8.24 5.88 5.71
N ALA A 613 -9.34 5.50 6.38
CA ALA A 613 -9.51 4.11 6.78
C ALA A 613 -9.88 3.21 5.59
N GLU A 614 -10.74 3.69 4.67
CA GLU A 614 -11.09 2.96 3.45
C GLU A 614 -9.86 2.58 2.62
N GLN A 615 -8.88 3.49 2.49
CA GLN A 615 -7.61 3.19 1.84
C GLN A 615 -6.81 2.11 2.59
N GLY A 616 -6.83 2.12 3.93
CA GLY A 616 -6.22 1.09 4.77
C GLY A 616 -6.88 -0.28 4.57
N TYR A 617 -8.21 -0.33 4.57
CA TYR A 617 -8.99 -1.54 4.28
C TYR A 617 -8.71 -2.07 2.86
N PHE A 618 -8.69 -1.16 1.88
CA PHE A 618 -8.34 -1.48 0.50
C PHE A 618 -6.93 -2.06 0.40
N GLU A 619 -5.92 -1.46 1.04
CA GLU A 619 -4.53 -1.93 0.92
C GLU A 619 -4.34 -3.33 1.53
N LEU A 620 -4.99 -3.63 2.67
CA LEU A 620 -4.94 -4.98 3.26
C LEU A 620 -5.58 -6.01 2.31
N ALA A 621 -6.79 -5.74 1.83
CA ALA A 621 -7.49 -6.62 0.92
C ALA A 621 -6.74 -6.76 -0.42
N PHE A 622 -6.22 -5.65 -0.94
CA PHE A 622 -5.45 -5.61 -2.18
C PHE A 622 -4.18 -6.43 -2.06
N THR A 623 -3.45 -6.34 -0.95
CA THR A 623 -2.23 -7.13 -0.67
C THR A 623 -2.53 -8.62 -0.74
N ILE A 624 -3.56 -9.10 -0.03
CA ILE A 624 -3.98 -10.51 -0.08
C ILE A 624 -4.42 -10.88 -1.50
N SER A 625 -5.09 -9.96 -2.20
CA SER A 625 -5.50 -10.19 -3.57
C SER A 625 -4.35 -10.28 -4.57
N THR A 626 -3.12 -9.91 -4.21
CA THR A 626 -1.98 -10.01 -5.15
C THR A 626 -1.45 -11.43 -5.29
N VAL A 627 -1.79 -12.36 -4.39
CA VAL A 627 -1.27 -13.73 -4.40
C VAL A 627 -1.48 -14.45 -5.75
N PRO A 628 -2.63 -14.37 -6.43
CA PRO A 628 -2.82 -14.90 -7.78
C PRO A 628 -1.81 -14.40 -8.83
N GLN A 629 -1.24 -13.20 -8.66
CA GLN A 629 -0.22 -12.65 -9.57
C GLN A 629 1.11 -13.42 -9.55
N ALA A 630 1.31 -14.36 -8.61
CA ALA A 630 2.49 -15.23 -8.63
C ALA A 630 2.66 -15.97 -9.97
N ILE A 631 1.57 -16.15 -10.74
CA ILE A 631 1.60 -16.73 -12.09
C ILE A 631 2.40 -15.90 -13.11
N SER A 632 2.55 -14.59 -12.90
CA SER A 632 3.36 -13.74 -13.78
C SER A 632 4.83 -14.20 -13.84
N LEU A 633 5.30 -14.98 -12.85
CA LEU A 633 6.63 -15.61 -12.88
C LEU A 633 6.73 -16.69 -13.96
N LEU A 634 5.68 -17.49 -14.17
CA LEU A 634 5.63 -18.46 -15.26
C LEU A 634 5.67 -17.72 -16.59
N MET A 635 4.83 -16.70 -16.73
CA MET A 635 4.71 -15.94 -17.98
C MET A 635 6.01 -15.22 -18.35
N ASN A 636 6.71 -14.66 -17.37
CA ASN A 636 8.05 -14.09 -17.57
C ASN A 636 9.06 -15.16 -18.04
N ALA A 637 9.01 -16.38 -17.49
CA ALA A 637 9.87 -17.48 -17.92
C ALA A 637 9.59 -17.96 -19.36
N MET A 638 8.45 -17.61 -19.94
CA MET A 638 8.09 -17.98 -21.32
C MET A 638 8.68 -17.08 -22.39
N ILE A 639 9.10 -15.85 -22.06
CA ILE A 639 9.60 -14.87 -23.04
C ILE A 639 10.66 -15.49 -23.95
N GLY A 640 11.62 -16.24 -23.39
CA GLY A 640 12.67 -16.91 -24.17
C GLY A 640 12.11 -17.93 -25.17
N GLY A 641 11.14 -18.74 -24.77
CA GLY A 641 10.49 -19.72 -25.65
C GLY A 641 9.69 -19.07 -26.78
N LEU A 642 8.95 -18.01 -26.48
CA LEU A 642 8.19 -17.22 -27.46
C LEU A 642 9.14 -16.53 -28.46
N THR A 643 10.24 -15.94 -27.96
CA THR A 643 11.23 -15.25 -28.79
C THR A 643 11.94 -16.21 -29.75
N GLU A 644 12.30 -17.40 -29.28
CA GLU A 644 12.90 -18.44 -30.12
C GLU A 644 11.95 -18.90 -31.23
N ALA A 645 10.68 -19.14 -30.88
CA ALA A 645 9.67 -19.52 -31.86
C ALA A 645 9.46 -18.42 -32.92
N HIS A 646 9.42 -17.15 -32.51
CA HIS A 646 9.36 -16.00 -33.43
C HIS A 646 10.59 -15.91 -34.35
N LYS A 647 11.79 -15.95 -33.78
CA LYS A 647 13.05 -15.79 -34.52
C LYS A 647 13.23 -16.84 -35.61
N TYR A 648 12.89 -18.09 -35.30
CA TYR A 648 13.03 -19.22 -36.23
C TYR A 648 11.75 -19.53 -37.00
N LYS A 649 10.73 -18.66 -36.94
CA LYS A 649 9.45 -18.79 -37.65
C LYS A 649 8.77 -20.14 -37.40
N LYS A 650 8.80 -20.61 -36.15
CA LYS A 650 8.15 -21.83 -35.68
C LYS A 650 6.73 -21.49 -35.21
N GLU A 651 5.81 -21.38 -36.17
CA GLU A 651 4.45 -20.91 -35.94
C GLU A 651 3.64 -21.85 -35.05
N ASN A 652 3.79 -23.18 -35.21
CA ASN A 652 3.06 -24.14 -34.37
C ASN A 652 3.59 -24.14 -32.94
N LEU A 653 4.90 -24.04 -32.77
CA LEU A 653 5.53 -23.92 -31.45
C LEU A 653 5.16 -22.60 -30.77
N LEU A 654 5.09 -21.50 -31.52
CA LEU A 654 4.63 -20.21 -31.02
C LEU A 654 3.18 -20.31 -30.53
N ASN A 655 2.29 -20.85 -31.37
CA ASN A 655 0.87 -21.06 -31.04
C ASN A 655 0.72 -21.95 -29.80
N TYR A 656 1.48 -23.04 -29.71
CA TYR A 656 1.45 -23.96 -28.57
C TYR A 656 2.00 -23.31 -27.30
N THR A 657 3.08 -22.53 -27.39
CA THR A 657 3.68 -21.84 -26.25
C THR A 657 2.74 -20.75 -25.72
N SER A 658 2.14 -19.96 -26.61
CA SER A 658 1.09 -18.98 -26.28
C SER A 658 -0.10 -19.64 -25.59
N TYR A 659 -0.66 -20.68 -26.21
CA TYR A 659 -1.76 -21.47 -25.64
C TYR A 659 -1.41 -22.04 -24.25
N SER A 660 -0.22 -22.62 -24.10
CA SER A 660 0.21 -23.25 -22.84
C SER A 660 0.37 -22.22 -21.74
N GLY A 661 0.88 -21.02 -22.04
CA GLY A 661 0.93 -19.91 -21.10
C GLY A 661 -0.44 -19.46 -20.64
N THR A 662 -1.37 -19.26 -21.57
CA THR A 662 -2.75 -18.91 -21.24
C THR A 662 -3.42 -20.00 -20.40
N ARG A 663 -3.27 -21.28 -20.78
CA ARG A 663 -3.86 -22.42 -20.05
C ARG A 663 -3.34 -22.50 -18.63
N TRP A 664 -2.03 -22.52 -18.43
CA TRP A 664 -1.44 -22.58 -17.10
C TRP A 664 -1.73 -21.30 -16.30
N GLY A 665 -1.74 -20.15 -16.98
CA GLY A 665 -2.19 -18.86 -16.47
C GLY A 665 -3.56 -18.96 -15.79
N SER A 666 -4.55 -19.46 -16.53
CA SER A 666 -5.93 -19.63 -16.07
C SER A 666 -6.07 -20.71 -15.00
N ILE A 667 -5.43 -21.87 -15.15
CA ILE A 667 -5.45 -22.97 -14.16
C ILE A 667 -5.08 -22.44 -12.77
N TRP A 668 -3.93 -21.77 -12.67
CA TRP A 668 -3.43 -21.31 -11.38
C TRP A 668 -4.20 -20.11 -10.85
N THR A 669 -4.55 -19.16 -11.73
CA THR A 669 -5.26 -17.96 -11.29
C THR A 669 -6.67 -18.28 -10.82
N PHE A 670 -7.39 -19.17 -11.50
CA PHE A 670 -8.73 -19.57 -11.08
C PHE A 670 -8.71 -20.47 -9.84
N PHE A 671 -7.69 -21.32 -9.69
CA PHE A 671 -7.46 -22.02 -8.42
C PHE A 671 -7.29 -21.03 -7.26
N LEU A 672 -6.32 -20.12 -7.35
CA LEU A 672 -6.03 -19.18 -6.27
C LEU A 672 -7.21 -18.24 -6.01
N ALA A 673 -7.85 -17.72 -7.07
CA ALA A 673 -9.02 -16.86 -6.94
C ALA A 673 -10.20 -17.59 -6.28
N SER A 674 -10.52 -18.83 -6.68
CA SER A 674 -11.59 -19.60 -6.02
C SER A 674 -11.28 -19.95 -4.58
N THR A 675 -10.01 -20.23 -4.26
CA THR A 675 -9.55 -20.44 -2.89
C THR A 675 -9.79 -19.19 -2.04
N PHE A 676 -9.28 -18.02 -2.46
CA PHE A 676 -9.45 -16.77 -1.71
C PHE A 676 -10.89 -16.21 -1.75
N LEU A 677 -11.70 -16.56 -2.75
CA LEU A 677 -13.14 -16.29 -2.72
C LEU A 677 -13.83 -17.06 -1.58
N ALA A 678 -13.43 -18.30 -1.33
CA ALA A 678 -13.99 -19.12 -0.26
C ALA A 678 -13.44 -18.72 1.12
N ILE A 679 -12.12 -18.54 1.25
CA ILE A 679 -11.48 -18.34 2.56
C ILE A 679 -11.15 -16.89 2.87
N GLY A 680 -11.15 -15.97 1.90
CA GLY A 680 -10.61 -14.61 2.08
C GLY A 680 -11.31 -13.81 3.18
N ARG A 681 -12.64 -13.86 3.21
CA ARG A 681 -13.44 -13.20 4.27
C ARG A 681 -13.17 -13.79 5.66
N PRO A 682 -13.34 -15.10 5.91
CA PRO A 682 -13.05 -15.66 7.23
C PRO A 682 -11.55 -15.59 7.59
N PHE A 683 -10.65 -15.60 6.61
CA PHE A 683 -9.22 -15.38 6.82
C PHE A 683 -8.96 -13.98 7.35
N ILE A 684 -9.44 -12.92 6.70
CA ILE A 684 -9.24 -11.53 7.17
C ILE A 684 -9.88 -11.33 8.54
N LEU A 685 -11.11 -11.80 8.75
CA LEU A 685 -11.80 -11.60 10.02
C LEU A 685 -11.14 -12.38 11.17
N GLY A 686 -10.77 -13.64 10.92
CA GLY A 686 -10.10 -14.46 11.94
C GLY A 686 -8.65 -14.04 12.18
N ALA A 687 -7.97 -13.53 11.16
CA ALA A 687 -6.59 -13.08 11.26
C ALA A 687 -6.47 -11.68 11.84
N SER A 688 -7.20 -10.70 11.29
CA SER A 688 -7.03 -9.27 11.54
C SER A 688 -8.04 -8.70 12.55
N GLY A 689 -9.11 -9.44 12.86
CA GLY A 689 -10.13 -9.05 13.83
C GLY A 689 -11.32 -8.26 13.24
N PRO A 690 -12.32 -7.94 14.07
CA PRO A 690 -13.60 -7.34 13.63
C PRO A 690 -13.46 -5.95 12.98
N ASN A 691 -12.45 -5.16 13.37
CA ASN A 691 -12.23 -3.84 12.80
C ASN A 691 -11.89 -3.88 11.29
N TRP A 692 -11.56 -5.05 10.75
CA TRP A 692 -11.18 -5.24 9.35
C TRP A 692 -12.28 -5.89 8.51
N VAL A 693 -13.52 -5.93 9.01
CA VAL A 693 -14.71 -6.40 8.26
C VAL A 693 -14.81 -5.74 6.90
N ARG A 694 -14.57 -4.43 6.84
CA ARG A 694 -14.65 -3.67 5.60
C ARG A 694 -13.64 -4.15 4.55
N ALA A 695 -12.40 -4.45 4.94
CA ALA A 695 -11.41 -5.07 4.04
C ALA A 695 -11.89 -6.44 3.52
N ALA A 696 -12.54 -7.23 4.38
CA ALA A 696 -13.08 -8.54 4.02
C ALA A 696 -14.23 -8.44 3.00
N ALA A 697 -15.01 -7.36 3.00
CA ALA A 697 -16.09 -7.09 2.05
C ALA A 697 -15.58 -6.79 0.63
N LEU A 698 -14.37 -6.23 0.48
CA LEU A 698 -13.78 -5.90 -0.83
C LEU A 698 -13.20 -7.13 -1.55
N MET A 699 -12.94 -8.22 -0.83
CA MET A 699 -12.28 -9.41 -1.37
C MET A 699 -12.96 -10.05 -2.59
N PRO A 700 -14.29 -10.23 -2.65
CA PRO A 700 -14.94 -10.84 -3.80
C PRO A 700 -14.71 -10.08 -5.11
N LEU A 701 -14.85 -8.75 -5.09
CA LEU A 701 -14.61 -7.90 -6.26
C LEU A 701 -13.13 -7.91 -6.67
N LEU A 702 -12.22 -7.84 -5.69
CA LEU A 702 -10.79 -7.93 -5.97
C LEU A 702 -10.41 -9.29 -6.58
N MET A 703 -11.00 -10.40 -6.11
CA MET A 703 -10.76 -11.72 -6.68
C MET A 703 -11.28 -11.82 -8.11
N PHE A 704 -12.46 -11.25 -8.39
CA PHE A 704 -12.97 -11.18 -9.75
C PHE A 704 -12.04 -10.37 -10.67
N TYR A 705 -11.54 -9.23 -10.21
CA TYR A 705 -10.51 -8.46 -10.92
C TYR A 705 -9.27 -9.31 -11.24
N ARG A 706 -8.78 -10.11 -10.27
CA ARG A 706 -7.62 -10.99 -10.50
C ARG A 706 -7.86 -12.08 -11.53
N MET A 707 -9.08 -12.59 -11.64
CA MET A 707 -9.42 -13.63 -12.62
C MET A 707 -9.24 -13.17 -14.07
N LEU A 708 -9.27 -11.87 -14.34
CA LEU A 708 -9.03 -11.30 -15.68
C LEU A 708 -7.54 -11.23 -16.04
N GLY A 709 -6.66 -11.12 -15.03
CA GLY A 709 -5.22 -10.91 -15.19
C GLY A 709 -4.47 -11.82 -16.17
N PRO A 710 -4.74 -13.14 -16.26
CA PRO A 710 -3.93 -14.05 -17.07
C PRO A 710 -3.85 -13.69 -18.55
N ILE A 711 -4.95 -13.16 -19.13
CA ILE A 711 -4.99 -12.78 -20.54
C ILE A 711 -4.09 -11.57 -20.75
N SER A 712 -4.31 -10.50 -19.98
CA SER A 712 -3.50 -9.29 -20.05
C SER A 712 -2.01 -9.58 -19.91
N TRP A 713 -1.60 -10.31 -18.88
CA TRP A 713 -0.18 -10.52 -18.60
C TRP A 713 0.49 -11.36 -19.69
N GLN A 714 -0.16 -12.44 -20.13
CA GLN A 714 0.35 -13.29 -21.20
C GLN A 714 0.57 -12.49 -22.50
N MET A 715 -0.39 -11.64 -22.86
CA MET A 715 -0.32 -10.85 -24.09
C MET A 715 0.76 -9.77 -24.03
N ASP A 716 0.98 -9.17 -22.86
CA ASP A 716 2.07 -8.21 -22.66
C ASP A 716 3.44 -8.87 -22.96
N PHE A 717 3.63 -10.14 -22.58
CA PHE A 717 4.85 -10.89 -22.90
C PHE A 717 4.94 -11.34 -24.37
N GLU A 718 3.81 -11.59 -25.04
CA GLU A 718 3.81 -11.88 -26.48
C GLU A 718 4.22 -10.66 -27.31
N PHE A 719 3.78 -9.45 -26.94
CA PHE A 719 4.26 -8.21 -27.57
C PHE A 719 5.76 -8.01 -27.37
N ALA A 720 6.27 -8.30 -26.17
CA ALA A 720 7.69 -8.22 -25.88
C ALA A 720 8.50 -9.24 -26.69
N ALA A 721 8.05 -10.48 -26.78
CA ALA A 721 8.73 -11.55 -27.51
C ALA A 721 8.72 -11.36 -29.05
N ALA A 722 7.77 -10.59 -29.56
CA ALA A 722 7.64 -10.26 -30.98
C ALA A 722 8.33 -8.95 -31.40
N ASP A 723 9.18 -8.37 -30.53
CA ASP A 723 9.82 -7.07 -30.73
C ASP A 723 8.83 -5.91 -31.00
N LYS A 724 7.65 -5.96 -30.37
CA LYS A 724 6.61 -4.91 -30.46
C LYS A 724 6.16 -4.35 -29.10
N PRO A 725 7.07 -3.95 -28.20
CA PRO A 725 6.73 -3.43 -26.87
C PRO A 725 5.85 -2.16 -26.91
N GLN A 726 5.85 -1.42 -28.01
CA GLN A 726 4.96 -0.26 -28.22
C GLN A 726 3.47 -0.65 -28.21
N LEU A 727 3.12 -1.89 -28.57
CA LEU A 727 1.72 -2.36 -28.50
C LEU A 727 1.29 -2.61 -27.05
N ALA A 728 2.19 -3.11 -26.19
CA ALA A 728 1.94 -3.22 -24.76
C ALA A 728 1.76 -1.83 -24.12
N GLY A 729 2.62 -0.86 -24.48
CA GLY A 729 2.49 0.52 -24.04
C GLY A 729 1.16 1.17 -24.44
N LEU A 730 0.70 0.94 -25.68
CA LEU A 730 -0.61 1.40 -26.14
C LEU A 730 -1.75 0.76 -25.33
N ALA A 731 -1.68 -0.55 -25.09
CA ALA A 731 -2.68 -1.26 -24.30
C ALA A 731 -2.76 -0.73 -22.87
N TRP A 732 -1.62 -0.43 -22.23
CA TRP A 732 -1.58 0.21 -20.92
C TRP A 732 -2.17 1.61 -20.96
N ILE A 733 -1.80 2.47 -21.91
CA ILE A 733 -2.39 3.82 -22.01
C ILE A 733 -3.91 3.76 -22.11
N ILE A 734 -4.46 2.86 -22.91
CA ILE A 734 -5.91 2.68 -23.06
C ILE A 734 -6.54 2.22 -21.75
N GLU A 735 -6.01 1.15 -21.13
CA GLU A 735 -6.48 0.63 -19.84
C GLU A 735 -6.48 1.73 -18.77
N GLN A 736 -5.36 2.43 -18.64
CA GLN A 736 -5.14 3.47 -17.63
C GLN A 736 -6.06 4.68 -17.86
N SER A 737 -6.27 5.09 -19.10
CA SER A 737 -7.18 6.21 -19.43
C SER A 737 -8.63 5.86 -19.09
N ILE A 738 -9.09 4.66 -19.47
CA ILE A 738 -10.44 4.18 -19.14
C ILE A 738 -10.61 4.08 -17.63
N ARG A 739 -9.61 3.50 -16.93
CA ARG A 739 -9.63 3.36 -15.48
C ARG A 739 -9.74 4.71 -14.79
N ALA A 740 -8.98 5.71 -15.24
CA ALA A 740 -9.02 7.04 -14.67
C ALA A 740 -10.42 7.68 -14.82
N VAL A 741 -10.99 7.67 -16.03
CA VAL A 741 -12.33 8.23 -16.29
C VAL A 741 -13.43 7.50 -15.51
N LEU A 742 -13.38 6.17 -15.46
CA LEU A 742 -14.35 5.37 -14.72
C LEU A 742 -14.23 5.57 -13.21
N THR A 743 -13.00 5.65 -12.68
CA THR A 743 -12.79 5.88 -11.24
C THR A 743 -13.40 7.20 -10.82
N TRP A 744 -13.14 8.29 -11.56
CA TRP A 744 -13.72 9.59 -11.27
C TRP A 744 -15.26 9.57 -11.37
N THR A 745 -15.81 9.06 -12.47
CA THR A 745 -17.26 9.00 -12.70
C THR A 745 -17.97 8.15 -11.64
N LEU A 746 -17.48 6.93 -11.37
CA LEU A 746 -18.12 6.01 -10.43
C LEU A 746 -17.98 6.48 -8.98
N LEU A 747 -16.84 7.06 -8.57
CA LEU A 747 -16.71 7.63 -7.23
C LEU A 747 -17.64 8.80 -7.01
N PHE A 748 -17.86 9.63 -8.04
CA PHE A 748 -18.78 10.76 -7.95
C PHE A 748 -20.22 10.31 -7.64
N TYR A 749 -20.67 9.19 -8.21
CA TYR A 749 -22.03 8.67 -8.00
C TYR A 749 -22.16 7.72 -6.81
N MET A 750 -21.23 6.76 -6.67
CA MET A 750 -21.35 5.68 -5.68
C MET A 750 -20.75 6.05 -4.32
N ARG A 751 -19.73 6.92 -4.29
CA ARG A 751 -19.00 7.29 -3.06
C ARG A 751 -18.55 6.10 -2.21
N THR A 752 -18.08 5.03 -2.86
CA THR A 752 -17.56 3.83 -2.19
C THR A 752 -16.27 3.32 -2.83
N MET A 753 -15.45 2.57 -2.09
CA MET A 753 -14.21 1.97 -2.61
C MET A 753 -14.48 0.90 -3.68
N GLU A 754 -15.66 0.28 -3.69
CA GLU A 754 -16.10 -0.65 -4.73
C GLU A 754 -16.10 0.00 -6.12
N ALA A 755 -16.42 1.30 -6.22
CA ALA A 755 -16.37 2.06 -7.48
C ALA A 755 -14.98 2.00 -8.13
N VAL A 756 -13.94 2.11 -7.31
CA VAL A 756 -12.54 2.00 -7.75
C VAL A 756 -12.28 0.59 -8.30
N ILE A 757 -12.69 -0.45 -7.58
CA ILE A 757 -12.50 -1.86 -7.99
C ILE A 757 -13.28 -2.18 -9.27
N ILE A 758 -14.51 -1.67 -9.41
CA ILE A 758 -15.31 -1.82 -10.64
C ILE A 758 -14.59 -1.15 -11.82
N ALA A 759 -13.99 0.03 -11.62
CA ALA A 759 -13.18 0.67 -12.65
C ALA A 759 -11.97 -0.21 -13.06
N TYR A 760 -11.30 -0.88 -12.11
CA TYR A 760 -10.25 -1.87 -12.41
C TYR A 760 -10.77 -3.04 -13.26
N ILE A 761 -11.92 -3.60 -12.91
CA ILE A 761 -12.53 -4.74 -13.61
C ILE A 761 -12.86 -4.38 -15.06
N ILE A 762 -13.56 -3.26 -15.26
CA ILE A 762 -14.02 -2.84 -16.60
C ILE A 762 -12.83 -2.46 -17.48
N SER A 763 -11.88 -1.68 -16.94
CA SER A 763 -10.70 -1.24 -17.71
C SER A 763 -9.82 -2.42 -18.13
N LEU A 764 -9.55 -3.36 -17.22
CA LEU A 764 -8.77 -4.56 -17.53
C LEU A 764 -9.51 -5.48 -18.52
N GLY A 765 -10.82 -5.67 -18.36
CA GLY A 765 -11.61 -6.47 -19.30
C GLY A 765 -11.62 -5.89 -20.72
N ILE A 766 -11.69 -4.56 -20.86
CA ILE A 766 -11.57 -3.89 -22.16
C ILE A 766 -10.15 -4.08 -22.72
N LYS A 767 -9.11 -3.94 -21.90
CA LYS A 767 -7.74 -4.22 -22.33
C LYS A 767 -7.59 -5.64 -22.84
N ASP A 768 -8.10 -6.64 -22.12
CA ASP A 768 -8.00 -8.06 -22.50
C ASP A 768 -8.56 -8.30 -23.91
N ILE A 769 -9.71 -7.70 -24.23
CA ILE A 769 -10.32 -7.77 -25.57
C ILE A 769 -9.40 -7.12 -26.60
N ILE A 770 -8.88 -5.93 -26.33
CA ILE A 770 -8.01 -5.19 -27.24
C ILE A 770 -6.71 -5.96 -27.51
N VAL A 771 -6.05 -6.47 -26.47
CA VAL A 771 -4.77 -7.19 -26.64
C VAL A 771 -4.97 -8.51 -27.39
N LEU A 772 -6.09 -9.22 -27.17
CA LEU A 772 -6.45 -10.40 -27.95
C LEU A 772 -6.61 -10.09 -29.45
N ILE A 773 -7.26 -8.97 -29.77
CA ILE A 773 -7.42 -8.50 -31.16
C ILE A 773 -6.06 -8.11 -31.76
N LEU A 774 -5.25 -7.35 -31.02
CA LEU A 774 -3.94 -6.89 -31.47
C LEU A 774 -2.97 -8.05 -31.71
N VAL A 775 -2.91 -9.04 -30.81
CA VAL A 775 -2.08 -10.23 -30.98
C VAL A 775 -2.52 -11.02 -32.21
N ARG A 776 -3.83 -11.27 -32.35
CA ARG A 776 -4.38 -11.98 -33.51
C ARG A 776 -4.09 -11.28 -34.84
N TRP A 777 -4.12 -9.95 -34.84
CA TRP A 777 -3.92 -9.14 -36.05
C TRP A 777 -2.44 -8.90 -36.38
N LYS A 778 -1.57 -8.70 -35.38
CA LYS A 778 -0.20 -8.22 -35.57
C LYS A 778 0.89 -9.23 -35.21
N ILE A 779 0.59 -10.30 -34.49
CA ILE A 779 1.60 -11.22 -33.95
C ILE A 779 1.44 -12.61 -34.57
N HIS A 780 0.36 -13.33 -34.26
CA HIS A 780 0.10 -14.67 -34.79
C HIS A 780 -1.39 -15.03 -34.73
N LYS A 781 -1.82 -15.99 -35.54
CA LYS A 781 -3.18 -16.54 -35.49
C LYS A 781 -3.22 -17.68 -34.48
N TRP A 782 -3.73 -17.41 -33.30
CA TRP A 782 -3.91 -18.42 -32.27
C TRP A 782 -5.15 -19.31 -32.52
N ASP A 783 -5.00 -20.62 -32.30
CA ASP A 783 -6.11 -21.61 -32.22
C ASP A 783 -6.11 -22.21 -30.82
N TRP A 784 -6.58 -21.43 -29.84
CA TRP A 784 -6.62 -21.87 -28.46
C TRP A 784 -7.77 -22.84 -28.24
N ASN A 785 -7.48 -23.95 -27.58
CA ASN A 785 -8.51 -24.83 -27.06
C ASN A 785 -9.15 -24.18 -25.82
N LEU A 786 -10.26 -23.46 -26.04
CA LEU A 786 -10.97 -22.72 -24.99
C LEU A 786 -11.46 -23.61 -23.84
N TRP A 787 -11.74 -24.89 -24.12
CA TRP A 787 -12.18 -25.84 -23.10
C TRP A 787 -11.10 -26.05 -22.04
N THR A 788 -9.92 -26.46 -22.50
CA THR A 788 -8.77 -26.78 -21.63
C THR A 788 -8.08 -25.53 -21.09
N ALA A 789 -8.14 -24.39 -21.79
CA ALA A 789 -7.55 -23.14 -21.36
C ALA A 789 -8.41 -22.37 -20.34
N PHE A 790 -9.75 -22.44 -20.43
CA PHE A 790 -10.63 -21.64 -19.58
C PHE A 790 -11.79 -22.43 -18.96
N ILE A 791 -12.57 -23.17 -19.75
CA ILE A 791 -13.82 -23.77 -19.28
C ILE A 791 -13.58 -24.82 -18.19
N ALA A 792 -12.72 -25.82 -18.44
CA ALA A 792 -12.38 -26.84 -17.46
C ALA A 792 -11.72 -26.24 -16.20
N PRO A 793 -10.76 -25.29 -16.30
CA PRO A 793 -10.26 -24.54 -15.16
C PRO A 793 -11.32 -23.79 -14.34
N ILE A 794 -12.30 -23.14 -14.99
CA ILE A 794 -13.40 -22.42 -14.31
C ILE A 794 -14.33 -23.41 -13.60
N LEU A 795 -14.69 -24.53 -14.24
CA LEU A 795 -15.52 -25.56 -13.63
C LEU A 795 -14.83 -26.20 -12.42
N ALA A 796 -13.54 -26.50 -12.54
CA ALA A 796 -12.73 -26.98 -11.43
C ALA A 796 -12.65 -25.95 -10.29
N ALA A 797 -12.55 -24.66 -10.62
CA ALA A 797 -12.54 -23.57 -9.63
C ALA A 797 -13.90 -23.44 -8.92
N GLY A 798 -15.01 -23.63 -9.64
CA GLY A 798 -16.35 -23.67 -9.05
C GLY A 798 -16.51 -24.82 -8.05
N VAL A 799 -16.05 -26.03 -8.40
CA VAL A 799 -16.04 -27.17 -7.48
C VAL A 799 -15.11 -26.93 -6.29
N ASN A 800 -13.93 -26.37 -6.52
CA ASN A 800 -12.98 -26.00 -5.46
C ASN A 800 -13.62 -25.02 -4.47
N PHE A 801 -14.26 -23.96 -4.96
CA PHE A 801 -15.01 -23.01 -4.14
C PHE A 801 -16.11 -23.71 -3.33
N VAL A 802 -16.93 -24.54 -3.97
CA VAL A 802 -18.05 -25.22 -3.28
C VAL A 802 -17.54 -26.15 -2.19
N LEU A 803 -16.53 -26.98 -2.47
CA LEU A 803 -15.95 -27.91 -1.49
C LEU A 803 -15.29 -27.14 -0.34
N LEU A 804 -14.50 -26.11 -0.66
CA LEU A 804 -13.78 -25.34 0.34
C LEU A 804 -14.75 -24.52 1.19
N TYR A 805 -15.69 -23.79 0.59
CA TYR A 805 -16.62 -22.93 1.33
C TYR A 805 -17.66 -23.73 2.13
N PHE A 806 -18.41 -24.63 1.47
CA PHE A 806 -19.48 -25.37 2.13
C PHE A 806 -18.97 -26.55 2.96
N GLY A 807 -17.88 -27.21 2.53
CA GLY A 807 -17.32 -28.37 3.22
C GLY A 807 -16.35 -28.00 4.33
N VAL A 808 -15.36 -27.15 4.04
CA VAL A 808 -14.27 -26.86 4.99
C VAL A 808 -14.55 -25.60 5.81
N VAL A 809 -14.82 -24.46 5.18
CA VAL A 809 -15.00 -23.17 5.87
C VAL A 809 -16.15 -23.24 6.86
N LYS A 810 -17.34 -23.66 6.44
CA LYS A 810 -18.49 -23.79 7.37
C LYS A 810 -18.20 -24.76 8.52
N LEU A 811 -17.55 -25.89 8.25
CA LEU A 811 -17.16 -26.86 9.28
C LEU A 811 -16.21 -26.22 10.30
N PHE A 812 -15.16 -25.55 9.82
CA PHE A 812 -14.15 -24.94 10.68
C PHE A 812 -14.70 -23.77 11.48
N LEU A 813 -15.56 -22.94 10.88
CA LEU A 813 -16.23 -21.85 11.58
C LEU A 813 -17.20 -22.38 12.65
N ASN A 814 -17.89 -23.49 12.38
CA ASN A 814 -18.77 -24.13 13.39
C ASN A 814 -17.97 -24.77 14.54
N LEU A 815 -16.79 -25.35 14.26
CA LEU A 815 -15.98 -26.03 15.27
C LEU A 815 -15.13 -25.07 16.11
N PHE A 816 -14.57 -24.03 15.50
CA PHE A 816 -13.55 -23.17 16.11
C PHE A 816 -13.94 -21.69 16.18
N GLY A 817 -15.07 -21.29 15.58
CA GLY A 817 -15.46 -19.89 15.46
C GLY A 817 -14.56 -19.10 14.49
N VAL A 818 -14.80 -17.79 14.41
CA VAL A 818 -13.93 -16.85 13.69
C VAL A 818 -12.76 -16.48 14.60
N GLY A 819 -11.55 -16.87 14.24
CA GLY A 819 -10.35 -16.60 15.04
C GLY A 819 -9.06 -16.98 14.33
N ILE A 820 -7.93 -16.71 14.98
CA ILE A 820 -6.59 -16.87 14.39
C ILE A 820 -6.33 -18.32 13.96
N ILE A 821 -6.73 -19.29 14.80
CA ILE A 821 -6.52 -20.72 14.52
C ILE A 821 -7.31 -21.14 13.28
N SER A 822 -8.58 -20.75 13.19
CA SER A 822 -9.42 -21.10 12.04
C SER A 822 -8.92 -20.39 10.77
N ALA A 823 -8.49 -19.13 10.84
CA ALA A 823 -7.87 -18.44 9.71
C ALA A 823 -6.58 -19.15 9.23
N MET A 824 -5.67 -19.52 10.13
CA MET A 824 -4.42 -20.19 9.77
C MET A 824 -4.66 -21.57 9.15
N LEU A 825 -5.55 -22.37 9.73
CA LEU A 825 -5.87 -23.68 9.19
C LEU A 825 -6.57 -23.57 7.84
N LEU A 826 -7.51 -22.65 7.67
CA LEU A 826 -8.17 -22.40 6.39
C LEU A 826 -7.17 -21.96 5.32
N PHE A 827 -6.19 -21.14 5.67
CA PHE A 827 -5.12 -20.76 4.75
C PHE A 827 -4.28 -21.97 4.33
N VAL A 828 -3.82 -22.80 5.28
CA VAL A 828 -3.02 -24.00 4.96
C VAL A 828 -3.82 -24.99 4.13
N VAL A 829 -5.07 -25.28 4.49
CA VAL A 829 -5.94 -26.19 3.73
C VAL A 829 -6.21 -25.63 2.33
N GLY A 830 -6.58 -24.36 2.22
CA GLY A 830 -6.90 -23.70 0.95
C GLY A 830 -5.71 -23.60 -0.01
N MET A 831 -4.51 -23.29 0.51
CA MET A 831 -3.32 -23.11 -0.32
C MET A 831 -2.59 -24.40 -0.63
N PHE A 832 -2.50 -25.35 0.32
CA PHE A 832 -1.69 -26.57 0.15
C PHE A 832 -2.50 -27.83 -0.14
N LEU A 833 -3.68 -28.01 0.46
CA LEU A 833 -4.43 -29.26 0.26
C LEU A 833 -5.37 -29.18 -0.94
N MET A 834 -6.05 -28.04 -1.09
CA MET A 834 -7.03 -27.87 -2.16
C MET A 834 -6.41 -27.84 -3.56
N GLU A 835 -5.11 -27.55 -3.72
CA GLU A 835 -4.46 -27.60 -5.04
C GLU A 835 -4.49 -29.02 -5.64
N PHE A 836 -4.37 -30.06 -4.80
CA PHE A 836 -4.39 -31.45 -5.23
C PHE A 836 -5.80 -31.88 -5.62
N ILE A 837 -6.80 -31.42 -4.86
CA ILE A 837 -8.22 -31.64 -5.16
C ILE A 837 -8.59 -30.91 -6.45
N TYR A 838 -8.17 -29.66 -6.59
CA TYR A 838 -8.35 -28.86 -7.81
C TYR A 838 -7.72 -29.55 -9.02
N SER A 839 -6.49 -30.04 -8.91
CA SER A 839 -5.79 -30.80 -9.95
C SER A 839 -6.56 -32.05 -10.38
N PHE A 840 -7.08 -32.81 -9.41
CA PHE A 840 -7.93 -33.98 -9.68
C PHE A 840 -9.20 -33.62 -10.43
N VAL A 841 -9.93 -32.61 -9.96
CA VAL A 841 -11.18 -32.16 -10.58
C VAL A 841 -10.93 -31.57 -11.97
N LEU A 842 -9.81 -30.88 -12.17
CA LEU A 842 -9.40 -30.39 -13.47
C LEU A 842 -9.17 -31.55 -14.46
N GLY A 843 -8.49 -32.63 -14.02
CA GLY A 843 -8.38 -33.87 -14.79
C GLY A 843 -9.76 -34.48 -15.10
N LEU A 844 -10.66 -34.50 -14.11
CA LEU A 844 -12.03 -35.01 -14.25
C LEU A 844 -12.84 -34.24 -15.31
N PHE A 845 -12.64 -32.93 -15.44
CA PHE A 845 -13.30 -32.10 -16.46
C PHE A 845 -12.60 -32.10 -17.83
N GLY A 846 -11.63 -33.01 -18.05
CA GLY A 846 -10.90 -33.09 -19.31
C GLY A 846 -9.95 -31.91 -19.52
N GLY A 847 -9.41 -31.34 -18.43
CA GLY A 847 -8.42 -30.26 -18.49
C GLY A 847 -7.06 -30.70 -19.02
N PHE A 848 -6.81 -32.01 -19.10
CA PHE A 848 -5.60 -32.60 -19.69
C PHE A 848 -5.97 -33.68 -20.72
N ASP A 849 -5.17 -33.78 -21.77
CA ASP A 849 -5.11 -34.89 -22.73
C ASP A 849 -3.83 -35.71 -22.48
N ASP A 850 -3.66 -36.83 -23.20
CA ASP A 850 -2.49 -37.71 -23.00
C ASP A 850 -1.15 -36.98 -23.21
N ASN A 851 -1.12 -36.05 -24.17
CA ASN A 851 0.09 -35.30 -24.52
C ASN A 851 0.48 -34.32 -23.42
N THR A 852 -0.47 -33.54 -22.93
CA THR A 852 -0.25 -32.58 -21.85
C THR A 852 -0.06 -33.25 -20.48
N LEU A 853 -0.62 -34.44 -20.25
CA LEU A 853 -0.30 -35.26 -19.07
C LEU A 853 1.14 -35.78 -19.11
N LYS A 854 1.63 -36.25 -20.26
CA LYS A 854 3.03 -36.66 -20.42
C LYS A 854 3.99 -35.50 -20.19
N GLU A 855 3.65 -34.31 -20.70
CA GLU A 855 4.44 -33.11 -20.46
C GLU A 855 4.46 -32.73 -18.96
N LEU A 856 3.32 -32.83 -18.27
CA LEU A 856 3.23 -32.59 -16.83
C LEU A 856 4.02 -33.62 -16.01
N ASP A 857 3.98 -34.90 -16.39
CA ASP A 857 4.79 -35.96 -15.76
C ASP A 857 6.27 -35.63 -15.87
N LEU A 858 6.70 -35.25 -17.08
CA LEU A 858 8.08 -34.86 -17.36
C LEU A 858 8.48 -33.64 -16.52
N ALA A 859 7.68 -32.58 -16.54
CA ALA A 859 7.97 -31.33 -15.83
C ALA A 859 8.08 -31.53 -14.31
N THR A 860 7.14 -32.26 -13.71
CA THR A 860 7.13 -32.53 -12.26
C THR A 860 8.24 -33.49 -11.84
N SER A 861 8.70 -34.37 -12.73
CA SER A 861 9.86 -35.23 -12.49
C SER A 861 11.19 -34.46 -12.39
N MET A 862 11.25 -33.28 -13.00
CA MET A 862 12.44 -32.42 -13.06
C MET A 862 12.55 -31.46 -11.86
N VAL A 863 11.49 -31.30 -11.06
CA VAL A 863 11.49 -30.41 -9.89
C VAL A 863 12.42 -30.96 -8.80
N THR A 864 13.28 -30.08 -8.26
CA THR A 864 14.22 -30.39 -7.17
C THR A 864 13.78 -29.72 -5.85
N SER A 865 14.15 -30.31 -4.70
CA SER A 865 13.81 -29.85 -3.32
C SER A 865 12.34 -29.98 -2.90
N VAL A 866 11.39 -29.57 -3.73
CA VAL A 866 9.92 -29.63 -3.47
C VAL A 866 9.22 -30.68 -4.35
N ARG A 867 9.97 -31.70 -4.76
CA ARG A 867 9.53 -32.73 -5.72
C ARG A 867 8.26 -33.45 -5.27
N PHE A 868 8.12 -33.70 -3.98
CA PHE A 868 6.94 -34.38 -3.43
C PHE A 868 5.63 -33.68 -3.81
N PHE A 869 5.53 -32.37 -3.58
CA PHE A 869 4.34 -31.58 -3.91
C PHE A 869 4.08 -31.56 -5.43
N ALA A 870 5.11 -31.32 -6.23
CA ALA A 870 4.97 -31.33 -7.69
C ALA A 870 4.50 -32.70 -8.23
N ARG A 871 5.02 -33.81 -7.70
CA ARG A 871 4.59 -35.16 -8.09
C ARG A 871 3.17 -35.48 -7.62
N ALA A 872 2.79 -35.07 -6.42
CA ALA A 872 1.43 -35.23 -5.92
C ALA A 872 0.42 -34.52 -6.84
N TYR A 873 0.75 -33.29 -7.29
CA TYR A 873 -0.08 -32.55 -8.24
C TYR A 873 -0.32 -33.34 -9.55
N TYR A 874 0.74 -33.93 -10.12
CA TYR A 874 0.63 -34.78 -11.31
C TYR A 874 -0.24 -36.01 -11.07
N TRP A 875 -0.03 -36.74 -9.97
CA TRP A 875 -0.79 -37.96 -9.69
C TRP A 875 -2.28 -37.69 -9.51
N CYS A 876 -2.64 -36.54 -8.90
CA CYS A 876 -4.03 -36.11 -8.80
C CYS A 876 -4.63 -35.80 -10.18
N ALA A 877 -3.94 -35.03 -11.02
CA ALA A 877 -4.39 -34.77 -12.40
C ALA A 877 -4.59 -36.08 -13.18
N TYR A 878 -3.60 -36.98 -13.12
CA TYR A 878 -3.64 -38.28 -13.78
C TYR A 878 -4.82 -39.14 -13.32
N ALA A 879 -5.05 -39.22 -12.00
CA ALA A 879 -6.17 -39.97 -11.44
C ALA A 879 -7.52 -39.41 -11.89
N GLY A 880 -7.67 -38.08 -11.91
CA GLY A 880 -8.88 -37.42 -12.40
C GLY A 880 -9.12 -37.69 -13.88
N SER A 881 -8.08 -37.53 -14.71
CA SER A 881 -8.14 -37.83 -16.15
C SER A 881 -8.45 -39.30 -16.45
N LYS A 882 -7.90 -40.25 -15.68
CA LYS A 882 -8.15 -41.68 -15.88
C LYS A 882 -9.63 -42.07 -15.67
N ILE A 883 -10.32 -41.37 -14.77
CA ILE A 883 -11.74 -41.62 -14.45
C ILE A 883 -12.66 -40.78 -15.36
N SER A 884 -12.12 -39.72 -15.97
CA SER A 884 -12.91 -38.75 -16.72
C SER A 884 -13.54 -39.31 -18.00
N PRO A 885 -14.86 -39.14 -18.21
CA PRO A 885 -15.48 -39.39 -19.51
C PRO A 885 -15.18 -38.26 -20.52
N LEU A 886 -14.48 -37.20 -20.11
CA LEU A 886 -14.07 -36.07 -20.94
C LEU A 886 -12.58 -36.12 -21.32
N HIS A 887 -11.82 -37.08 -20.81
CA HIS A 887 -10.42 -37.29 -21.17
C HIS A 887 -10.26 -37.47 -22.68
N ASN A 888 -9.27 -36.80 -23.27
CA ASN A 888 -9.00 -36.76 -24.72
C ASN A 888 -10.16 -36.27 -25.63
N LYS A 889 -11.29 -35.76 -25.11
CA LYS A 889 -12.37 -35.20 -25.96
C LYS A 889 -12.04 -33.83 -26.52
N PHE A 890 -11.15 -33.08 -25.87
CA PHE A 890 -10.72 -31.75 -26.27
C PHE A 890 -9.19 -31.70 -26.43
N PRO A 891 -8.60 -32.42 -27.39
CA PRO A 891 -7.15 -32.50 -27.55
C PRO A 891 -6.54 -31.17 -28.03
N VAL A 892 -5.27 -30.95 -27.68
CA VAL A 892 -4.49 -29.81 -28.18
C VAL A 892 -4.03 -30.10 -29.61
N LYS A 893 -4.73 -29.53 -30.60
CA LYS A 893 -4.51 -29.81 -32.03
C LYS A 893 -3.08 -29.57 -32.52
N VAL A 894 -2.43 -28.53 -32.00
CA VAL A 894 -1.09 -28.10 -32.46
C VAL A 894 0.06 -28.84 -31.76
N PHE A 895 -0.20 -29.72 -30.80
CA PHE A 895 0.84 -30.32 -29.95
C PHE A 895 1.89 -31.09 -30.74
N GLU A 896 1.48 -32.00 -31.62
CA GLU A 896 2.42 -32.85 -32.38
C GLU A 896 3.29 -32.01 -33.32
N SER A 897 2.67 -31.10 -34.07
CA SER A 897 3.38 -30.18 -34.97
C SER A 897 4.33 -29.26 -34.19
N ALA A 898 3.93 -28.77 -33.01
CA ALA A 898 4.78 -27.96 -32.15
C ALA A 898 5.98 -28.75 -31.61
N MET A 899 5.80 -30.02 -31.25
CA MET A 899 6.91 -30.86 -30.78
C MET A 899 7.91 -31.18 -31.91
N ILE A 900 7.45 -31.34 -33.15
CA ILE A 900 8.34 -31.46 -34.31
C ILE A 900 9.19 -30.20 -34.46
N GLU A 901 8.57 -29.02 -34.43
CA GLU A 901 9.29 -27.74 -34.50
C GLU A 901 10.24 -27.54 -33.31
N ALA A 902 9.86 -28.00 -32.12
CA ALA A 902 10.71 -27.97 -30.93
C ALA A 902 11.92 -28.91 -31.05
N GLU A 903 11.75 -30.11 -31.60
CA GLU A 903 12.87 -31.02 -31.89
C GLU A 903 13.82 -30.44 -32.94
N GLU A 904 13.29 -29.82 -33.99
CA GLU A 904 14.09 -29.12 -34.98
C GLU A 904 14.91 -27.99 -34.34
N LEU A 905 14.28 -27.17 -33.49
CA LEU A 905 14.98 -26.13 -32.74
C LEU A 905 16.02 -26.70 -31.78
N THR A 906 15.73 -27.82 -31.13
CA THR A 906 16.69 -28.52 -30.26
C THR A 906 17.90 -28.97 -31.07
N LYS A 907 17.70 -29.51 -32.28
CA LYS A 907 18.78 -29.89 -33.19
C LYS A 907 19.57 -28.67 -33.70
N ILE A 908 18.91 -27.55 -34.01
CA ILE A 908 19.55 -26.29 -34.39
C ILE A 908 20.42 -25.75 -33.25
N LYS A 909 19.89 -25.72 -32.02
CA LYS A 909 20.64 -25.31 -30.82
C LYS A 909 21.87 -26.17 -30.59
N LYS A 910 21.74 -27.50 -30.71
CA LYS A 910 22.87 -28.43 -30.59
C LYS A 910 23.96 -28.18 -31.63
N LYS A 911 23.62 -27.71 -32.84
CA LYS A 911 24.60 -27.33 -33.88
C LYS A 911 25.31 -26.00 -33.62
N ILE A 912 24.74 -25.12 -32.80
CA ILE A 912 25.30 -23.80 -32.45
C ILE A 912 26.20 -23.90 -31.19
N VAL A 913 26.11 -24.99 -30.43
CA VAL A 913 26.89 -25.27 -29.20
C VAL A 913 28.11 -26.18 -29.48
N LEU A 914 28.41 -26.46 -30.76
CA LEU A 914 29.68 -27.03 -31.23
C LEU A 914 30.53 -25.92 -31.85
#